data_AF-A0A0S8KYN5-F1
#
_entry.id   AF-A0A0S8KYN5-F1
#
_cell.length_a   1.000
_cell.length_b   1.000
_cell.length_c   1.000
_cell.angle_alpha   90.00
_cell.angle_beta   90.00
_cell.angle_gamma   90.00
#
_symmetry.space_group_name_H-M   'P 1'
#
loop_
_entity.id
_entity.type
_entity.pdbx_description
1 polymer ?
#
loop_
_entity_poly.entity_id
_entity_poly.type
_entity_poly.pdbx_seq_one_letter_code
_entity_poly.pdbx_strand_id
1 'polypeptide(L)'
;MPPWLFKHQALEETLESSRMIDQNDLTNILNFIHFMDRCIYVHLLHVRYGGGILLKAYPEPCLSKEFTCSWNSENITGITLENYRFLHLLIDDGQSLILVPAIPESMDKKSFTIHLPEKSYIVGHRKERRYLCNGISSELIQNGFQSSGELLDFNPVGFRVKITPGPSSSFQWLNLDESVHINLNNDQKTIYSGICKIIRHGNRQQDMEIVLLPINEGIKRFRKKQARNIRQRLVPSPLLVFNHPILKKRIQLEVHDISTSGFSIYEAEGGRVLIPGMIIPQLNISFSGALNIVCTAQVIYQIGEEGKGSRYGLAILDMDINSYSRLTQILTNALEPHTYLSSEVDMDALWEFFFDTDFLYPKKYRIIQSHREAFKETYRKLYQENPEIAKHFTYQKNGRIYGHISMIRAYERAWMMHHHAARAHENKTIGFIVLKQLMHYLNDMHRLPSANVDYFICYFRPENRFPDRVFGGFARELDDRRVCSLDLFAYLPHTGLSLGNKLPEEWSLRSSSALDIWDLKQFYEKISGGLLLDALGLDKENTDSECLEDVYKRLGFLRIWRIFSLTYKGEQCAVLIVDQSDLGINLSELLNCIKIIVTNPDKLSWNILSIAVSNLIGGYKVDRVPVMFYPLNYVINNEIPYEKEYQLWIFNADFTSDFMEYMRKKFRIRYN
;
A
#
# COMPACT_ATOMS: atom_id res chain seq x y z
N MET A 1 36.93 -23.97 -12.78
CA MET A 1 35.81 -24.90 -13.08
C MET A 1 36.05 -25.58 -14.42
N PRO A 2 35.59 -26.82 -14.66
CA PRO A 2 35.62 -27.39 -16.01
C PRO A 2 34.77 -26.56 -17.00
N PRO A 3 35.15 -26.49 -18.29
CA PRO A 3 34.40 -25.73 -19.29
C PRO A 3 33.02 -26.34 -19.55
N TRP A 4 32.08 -25.53 -20.03
CA TRP A 4 30.69 -25.95 -20.24
C TRP A 4 30.62 -26.90 -21.44
N LEU A 5 30.11 -28.12 -21.24
CA LEU A 5 29.87 -29.08 -22.31
C LEU A 5 28.73 -28.60 -23.22
N PHE A 6 29.00 -28.47 -24.51
CA PHE A 6 27.98 -28.12 -25.50
C PHE A 6 27.28 -29.38 -26.02
N LYS A 7 25.98 -29.53 -25.73
CA LYS A 7 25.18 -30.72 -26.08
C LYS A 7 24.17 -30.49 -27.22
N HIS A 8 24.24 -29.34 -27.91
CA HIS A 8 23.29 -28.97 -28.96
C HIS A 8 23.88 -29.16 -30.36
N GLN A 9 24.22 -30.40 -30.72
CA GLN A 9 24.74 -30.75 -32.06
C GLN A 9 23.72 -30.48 -33.18
N ALA A 10 22.41 -30.46 -32.87
CA ALA A 10 21.32 -30.20 -33.82
C ALA A 10 21.15 -28.73 -34.27
N LEU A 11 22.02 -27.80 -33.86
CA LEU A 11 21.95 -26.39 -34.29
C LEU A 11 22.35 -26.21 -35.77
N GLU A 12 23.23 -27.07 -36.29
CA GLU A 12 23.67 -27.03 -37.69
C GLU A 12 22.54 -27.41 -38.67
N GLU A 13 21.58 -28.26 -38.26
CA GLU A 13 20.42 -28.66 -39.07
C GLU A 13 19.36 -27.55 -39.22
N THR A 14 19.45 -26.46 -38.44
CA THR A 14 18.48 -25.34 -38.44
C THR A 14 18.92 -24.11 -39.23
N LEU A 15 20.10 -24.16 -39.87
CA LEU A 15 20.68 -23.02 -40.59
C LEU A 15 19.90 -22.65 -41.87
N GLU A 16 19.33 -23.63 -42.58
CA GLU A 16 18.65 -23.41 -43.88
C GLU A 16 17.39 -22.54 -43.80
N SER A 17 16.75 -22.43 -42.64
CA SER A 17 15.54 -21.61 -42.41
C SER A 17 15.76 -20.41 -41.49
N SER A 18 17.02 -20.09 -41.13
CA SER A 18 17.35 -19.08 -40.13
C SER A 18 17.40 -17.66 -40.71
N ARG A 19 17.01 -16.65 -39.91
CA ARG A 19 17.12 -15.24 -40.30
C ARG A 19 18.60 -14.83 -40.31
N MET A 20 19.05 -14.22 -41.41
CA MET A 20 20.43 -13.79 -41.57
C MET A 20 20.67 -12.39 -40.99
N ILE A 21 21.87 -12.17 -40.46
CA ILE A 21 22.44 -10.87 -40.06
C ILE A 21 23.61 -10.61 -41.00
N ASP A 22 23.66 -9.40 -41.57
CA ASP A 22 24.77 -8.99 -42.42
C ASP A 22 26.01 -8.57 -41.60
N GLN A 23 27.15 -8.43 -42.27
CA GLN A 23 28.41 -8.09 -41.62
C GLN A 23 28.38 -6.76 -40.86
N ASN A 24 27.67 -5.74 -41.37
CA ASN A 24 27.64 -4.42 -40.74
C ASN A 24 26.82 -4.43 -39.45
N ASP A 25 25.65 -5.07 -39.49
CA ASP A 25 24.82 -5.27 -38.30
C ASP A 25 25.57 -6.09 -37.24
N LEU A 26 26.28 -7.15 -37.66
CA LEU A 26 27.11 -7.94 -36.76
C LEU A 26 28.23 -7.11 -36.11
N THR A 27 28.94 -6.29 -36.88
CA THR A 27 29.97 -5.38 -36.35
C THR A 27 29.39 -4.43 -35.31
N ASN A 28 28.21 -3.84 -35.57
CA ASN A 28 27.53 -2.97 -34.61
C ASN A 28 27.11 -3.73 -33.34
N ILE A 29 26.63 -4.96 -33.46
CA ILE A 29 26.29 -5.82 -32.30
C ILE A 29 27.55 -6.10 -31.47
N LEU A 30 28.66 -6.49 -32.10
CA LEU A 30 29.92 -6.78 -31.41
C LEU A 30 30.49 -5.54 -30.72
N ASN A 31 30.47 -4.39 -31.39
CA ASN A 31 30.88 -3.10 -30.81
C ASN A 31 29.99 -2.67 -29.65
N PHE A 32 28.68 -2.90 -29.73
CA PHE A 32 27.77 -2.68 -28.61
C PHE A 32 28.08 -3.61 -27.43
N ILE A 33 28.40 -4.88 -27.68
CA ILE A 33 28.80 -5.83 -26.62
C ILE A 33 30.09 -5.38 -25.94
N HIS A 34 31.10 -4.96 -26.72
CA HIS A 34 32.33 -4.36 -26.19
C HIS A 34 32.03 -3.10 -25.37
N PHE A 35 31.26 -2.16 -25.92
CA PHE A 35 30.90 -0.91 -25.23
C PHE A 35 30.16 -1.14 -23.90
N MET A 36 29.43 -2.25 -23.79
CA MET A 36 28.71 -2.64 -22.58
C MET A 36 29.50 -3.57 -21.65
N ASP A 37 30.80 -3.79 -21.92
CA ASP A 37 31.70 -4.69 -21.19
C ASP A 37 31.16 -6.13 -21.05
N ARG A 38 30.53 -6.65 -22.11
CA ARG A 38 29.92 -7.99 -22.13
C ARG A 38 30.82 -9.02 -22.80
N CYS A 39 30.58 -10.29 -22.47
CA CYS A 39 31.28 -11.42 -23.09
C CYS A 39 30.43 -12.07 -24.20
N ILE A 40 31.14 -12.78 -25.07
CA ILE A 40 30.61 -13.70 -26.08
C ILE A 40 31.12 -15.11 -25.79
N TYR A 41 30.51 -16.11 -26.43
CA TYR A 41 30.91 -17.49 -26.27
C TYR A 41 31.61 -18.01 -27.52
N VAL A 42 32.66 -18.80 -27.33
CA VAL A 42 33.37 -19.49 -28.39
C VAL A 42 33.13 -20.98 -28.26
N HIS A 43 32.61 -21.60 -29.31
CA HIS A 43 32.39 -23.03 -29.37
C HIS A 43 33.61 -23.73 -29.99
N LEU A 44 34.24 -24.59 -29.17
CA LEU A 44 35.42 -25.36 -29.54
C LEU A 44 35.12 -26.86 -29.48
N LEU A 45 35.68 -27.65 -30.40
CA LEU A 45 35.52 -29.10 -30.48
C LEU A 45 36.82 -29.81 -30.17
N HIS A 46 36.83 -30.73 -29.20
CA HIS A 46 38.02 -31.51 -28.91
C HIS A 46 38.34 -32.46 -30.07
N VAL A 47 39.49 -32.30 -30.71
CA VAL A 47 39.87 -33.01 -31.95
C VAL A 47 39.91 -34.53 -31.75
N ARG A 48 40.44 -34.99 -30.61
CA ARG A 48 40.55 -36.44 -30.29
C ARG A 48 39.27 -37.12 -29.82
N TYR A 49 38.42 -36.44 -29.06
CA TYR A 49 37.29 -37.06 -28.36
C TYR A 49 35.91 -36.59 -28.87
N GLY A 50 35.88 -35.62 -29.79
CA GLY A 50 34.64 -35.09 -30.37
C GLY A 50 33.75 -34.32 -29.39
N GLY A 51 34.19 -34.07 -28.16
CA GLY A 51 33.44 -33.31 -27.16
C GLY A 51 33.52 -31.80 -27.40
N GLY A 52 32.36 -31.13 -27.50
CA GLY A 52 32.29 -29.67 -27.64
C GLY A 52 32.32 -28.95 -26.28
N ILE A 53 33.05 -27.83 -26.21
CA ILE A 53 33.14 -26.95 -25.05
C ILE A 53 32.80 -25.49 -25.43
N LEU A 54 32.27 -24.73 -24.47
CA LEU A 54 32.08 -23.28 -24.59
C LEU A 54 33.06 -22.52 -23.70
N LEU A 55 33.76 -21.55 -24.28
CA LEU A 55 34.62 -20.61 -23.56
C LEU A 55 34.08 -19.19 -23.65
N LYS A 56 34.33 -18.38 -22.63
CA LYS A 56 33.98 -16.95 -22.63
C LYS A 56 35.13 -16.14 -23.20
N ALA A 57 34.81 -15.18 -24.04
CA ALA A 57 35.75 -14.21 -24.58
C ALA A 57 35.16 -12.79 -24.51
N TYR A 58 36.03 -11.79 -24.45
CA TYR A 58 35.66 -10.38 -24.42
C TYR A 58 36.06 -9.74 -25.75
N PRO A 59 35.10 -9.15 -26.48
CA PRO A 59 35.37 -8.48 -27.75
C PRO A 59 36.25 -7.25 -27.54
N GLU A 60 37.16 -6.99 -28.48
CA GLU A 60 37.81 -5.70 -28.67
C GLU A 60 36.99 -4.84 -29.67
N PRO A 61 37.22 -3.52 -29.79
CA PRO A 61 36.59 -2.70 -30.81
C PRO A 61 36.82 -3.25 -32.22
N CYS A 62 35.73 -3.51 -32.94
CA CYS A 62 35.75 -3.98 -34.32
C CYS A 62 35.68 -2.77 -35.27
N LEU A 63 36.80 -2.47 -35.92
CA LEU A 63 36.95 -1.32 -36.82
C LEU A 63 36.86 -1.70 -38.31
N SER A 64 37.03 -2.98 -38.64
CA SER A 64 37.09 -3.50 -40.01
C SER A 64 36.47 -4.90 -40.08
N LYS A 65 36.87 -5.72 -41.06
CA LYS A 65 36.45 -7.14 -41.16
C LYS A 65 37.19 -8.04 -40.15
N GLU A 66 38.29 -7.55 -39.57
CA GLU A 66 39.03 -8.25 -38.54
C GLU A 66 38.41 -7.99 -37.17
N PHE A 67 38.22 -9.06 -36.42
CA PHE A 67 37.62 -9.02 -35.09
C PHE A 67 38.46 -9.83 -34.11
N THR A 68 38.97 -9.14 -33.10
CA THR A 68 39.82 -9.70 -32.05
C THR A 68 39.05 -9.81 -30.74
N CYS A 69 39.32 -10.88 -29.99
CA CYS A 69 38.77 -11.10 -28.67
C CYS A 69 39.84 -11.58 -27.71
N SER A 70 39.74 -11.13 -26.46
CA SER A 70 40.58 -11.55 -25.35
C SER A 70 39.88 -12.67 -24.56
N TRP A 71 40.61 -13.72 -24.19
CA TRP A 71 40.04 -14.83 -23.42
C TRP A 71 39.76 -14.44 -21.97
N ASN A 72 38.73 -15.01 -21.36
CA ASN A 72 38.59 -14.96 -19.91
C ASN A 72 39.66 -15.87 -19.26
N SER A 73 40.57 -15.26 -18.49
CA SER A 73 41.70 -15.92 -17.84
C SER A 73 41.28 -17.12 -16.98
N GLU A 74 40.15 -17.05 -16.28
CA GLU A 74 39.67 -18.14 -15.43
C GLU A 74 39.21 -19.38 -16.21
N ASN A 75 38.72 -19.20 -17.44
CA ASN A 75 38.18 -20.29 -18.25
C ASN A 75 39.22 -20.99 -19.12
N ILE A 76 40.30 -20.28 -19.49
CA ILE A 76 41.34 -20.84 -20.37
C ILE A 76 42.47 -21.52 -19.59
N THR A 77 42.60 -21.25 -18.28
CA THR A 77 43.64 -21.81 -17.43
C THR A 77 43.47 -23.33 -17.33
N GLY A 78 44.43 -24.08 -17.88
CA GLY A 78 44.42 -25.55 -17.92
C GLY A 78 43.90 -26.17 -19.22
N ILE A 79 43.50 -25.36 -20.21
CA ILE A 79 43.09 -25.84 -21.54
C ILE A 79 44.26 -25.73 -22.51
N THR A 80 44.63 -26.86 -23.12
CA THR A 80 45.57 -26.90 -24.24
C THR A 80 44.80 -26.68 -25.54
N LEU A 81 44.75 -25.45 -26.03
CA LEU A 81 43.97 -25.04 -27.21
C LEU A 81 44.30 -25.85 -28.47
N GLU A 82 45.53 -26.36 -28.61
CA GLU A 82 45.95 -27.23 -29.74
C GLU A 82 45.11 -28.51 -29.88
N ASN A 83 44.49 -28.97 -28.78
CA ASN A 83 43.62 -30.13 -28.80
C ASN A 83 42.19 -29.82 -29.27
N TYR A 84 41.91 -28.56 -29.64
CA TYR A 84 40.58 -28.08 -29.97
C TYR A 84 40.53 -27.38 -31.32
N ARG A 85 39.43 -27.60 -32.04
CA ARG A 85 39.09 -26.90 -33.27
C ARG A 85 38.03 -25.84 -33.00
N PHE A 86 38.25 -24.62 -33.49
CA PHE A 86 37.23 -23.57 -33.49
C PHE A 86 36.09 -23.93 -34.42
N LEU A 87 34.84 -23.81 -33.95
CA LEU A 87 33.65 -24.03 -34.76
C LEU A 87 32.92 -22.72 -35.02
N HIS A 88 32.45 -22.06 -33.96
CA HIS A 88 31.56 -20.92 -34.06
C HIS A 88 31.83 -19.90 -32.97
N LEU A 89 31.59 -18.64 -33.30
CA LEU A 89 31.33 -17.61 -32.31
C LEU A 89 29.82 -17.56 -32.04
N LEU A 90 29.45 -17.52 -30.77
CA LEU A 90 28.07 -17.54 -30.29
C LEU A 90 27.79 -16.29 -29.46
N ILE A 91 26.78 -15.53 -29.88
CA ILE A 91 26.31 -14.34 -29.18
C ILE A 91 24.91 -14.63 -28.64
N ASP A 92 24.75 -14.72 -27.32
CA ASP A 92 23.43 -14.84 -26.68
C ASP A 92 22.97 -13.44 -26.24
N ASP A 93 21.96 -12.90 -26.92
CA ASP A 93 21.35 -11.61 -26.53
C ASP A 93 20.24 -11.78 -25.46
N GLY A 94 19.94 -13.03 -25.09
CA GLY A 94 18.89 -13.45 -24.16
C GLY A 94 17.61 -13.91 -24.86
N GLN A 95 17.31 -13.44 -26.07
CA GLN A 95 16.12 -13.79 -26.86
C GLN A 95 16.47 -14.76 -27.98
N SER A 96 17.63 -14.60 -28.59
CA SER A 96 18.13 -15.41 -29.69
C SER A 96 19.62 -15.70 -29.52
N LEU A 97 20.09 -16.75 -30.18
CA LEU A 97 21.51 -17.05 -30.27
C LEU A 97 21.98 -16.71 -31.68
N ILE A 98 22.91 -15.77 -31.81
CA ILE A 98 23.53 -15.50 -33.11
C ILE A 98 24.73 -16.43 -33.24
N LEU A 99 24.71 -17.26 -34.27
CA LEU A 99 25.79 -18.14 -34.66
C LEU A 99 26.57 -17.48 -35.79
N VAL A 100 27.83 -17.22 -35.51
CA VAL A 100 28.78 -16.58 -36.41
C VAL A 100 29.79 -17.65 -36.84
N PRO A 101 29.67 -18.19 -38.07
CA PRO A 101 30.65 -19.14 -38.60
C PRO A 101 31.94 -18.39 -38.93
N ALA A 102 33.05 -18.81 -38.33
CA ALA A 102 34.33 -18.17 -38.56
C ALA A 102 35.48 -19.17 -38.43
N ILE A 103 36.57 -18.85 -39.13
CA ILE A 103 37.84 -19.55 -39.00
C ILE A 103 38.82 -18.59 -38.34
N PRO A 104 39.48 -18.96 -37.23
CA PRO A 104 40.46 -18.10 -36.60
C PRO A 104 41.72 -17.98 -37.46
N GLU A 105 42.16 -16.75 -37.67
CA GLU A 105 43.45 -16.44 -38.30
C GLU A 105 44.59 -16.64 -37.32
N SER A 106 44.36 -16.24 -36.07
CA SER A 106 45.27 -16.49 -34.96
C SER A 106 44.47 -16.85 -33.71
N MET A 107 45.03 -17.76 -32.91
CA MET A 107 44.45 -18.17 -31.63
C MET A 107 45.58 -18.59 -30.70
N ASP A 108 45.75 -17.87 -29.60
CA ASP A 108 46.71 -18.18 -28.55
C ASP A 108 46.05 -18.18 -27.17
N LYS A 109 46.85 -18.29 -26.10
CA LYS A 109 46.35 -18.31 -24.72
C LYS A 109 45.80 -16.96 -24.22
N LYS A 110 46.05 -15.87 -24.93
CA LYS A 110 45.62 -14.51 -24.56
C LYS A 110 44.42 -14.06 -25.38
N SER A 111 44.43 -14.30 -26.69
CA SER A 111 43.44 -13.78 -27.62
C SER A 111 43.23 -14.69 -28.84
N PHE A 112 42.20 -14.38 -29.62
CA PHE A 112 42.04 -14.91 -30.97
C PHE A 112 41.55 -13.80 -31.89
N THR A 113 41.85 -13.93 -33.19
CA THR A 113 41.38 -13.02 -34.23
C THR A 113 40.71 -13.83 -35.33
N ILE A 114 39.54 -13.37 -35.77
CA ILE A 114 38.77 -13.93 -36.87
C ILE A 114 38.50 -12.86 -37.92
N HIS A 115 38.30 -13.28 -39.17
CA HIS A 115 37.57 -12.47 -40.13
C HIS A 115 36.08 -12.69 -39.99
N LEU A 116 35.32 -11.61 -39.83
CA LEU A 116 33.86 -11.68 -39.75
C LEU A 116 33.29 -12.18 -41.09
N PRO A 117 32.35 -13.14 -41.07
CA PRO A 117 31.72 -13.61 -42.30
C PRO A 117 30.79 -12.54 -42.89
N GLU A 118 30.45 -12.67 -44.18
CA GLU A 118 29.45 -11.79 -44.82
C GLU A 118 28.03 -12.00 -44.23
N LYS A 119 27.76 -13.20 -43.71
CA LYS A 119 26.47 -13.61 -43.17
C LYS A 119 26.65 -14.39 -41.88
N SER A 120 25.84 -14.04 -40.89
CA SER A 120 25.66 -14.79 -39.64
C SER A 120 24.19 -15.15 -39.45
N TYR A 121 23.91 -16.10 -38.57
CA TYR A 121 22.60 -16.76 -38.50
C TYR A 121 22.00 -16.62 -37.12
N ILE A 122 20.76 -16.13 -37.04
CA ILE A 122 19.98 -16.15 -35.82
C ILE A 122 19.42 -17.56 -35.66
N VAL A 123 20.00 -18.33 -34.74
CA VAL A 123 19.62 -19.69 -34.43
C VAL A 123 18.94 -19.75 -33.07
N GLY A 124 17.88 -20.56 -32.94
CA GLY A 124 17.15 -20.71 -31.68
C GLY A 124 16.48 -19.41 -31.22
N HIS A 125 15.24 -19.17 -31.65
CA HIS A 125 14.43 -18.05 -31.17
C HIS A 125 13.66 -18.46 -29.92
N ARG A 126 13.96 -17.87 -28.77
CA ARG A 126 13.15 -18.06 -27.55
C ARG A 126 11.85 -17.26 -27.72
N LYS A 127 10.75 -17.79 -27.18
CA LYS A 127 9.47 -17.03 -27.12
C LYS A 127 9.61 -15.77 -26.28
N GLU A 128 10.38 -15.84 -25.20
CA GLU A 128 10.62 -14.73 -24.28
C GLU A 128 12.11 -14.63 -23.93
N ARG A 129 12.59 -13.39 -23.78
CA ARG A 129 13.97 -13.10 -23.42
C ARG A 129 14.29 -13.60 -22.02
N ARG A 130 15.43 -14.26 -21.85
CA ARG A 130 15.94 -14.74 -20.56
C ARG A 130 17.00 -13.78 -20.00
N TYR A 131 16.91 -13.51 -18.72
CA TYR A 131 17.78 -12.56 -18.03
C TYR A 131 18.50 -13.25 -16.89
N LEU A 132 19.82 -13.06 -16.78
CA LEU A 132 20.57 -13.48 -15.61
C LEU A 132 20.15 -12.63 -14.40
N CYS A 133 20.11 -13.26 -13.23
CA CYS A 133 19.70 -12.64 -11.98
C CYS A 133 20.80 -12.81 -10.95
N ASN A 134 21.03 -11.77 -10.14
CA ASN A 134 22.01 -11.77 -9.06
C ASN A 134 21.37 -11.14 -7.82
N GLY A 135 21.72 -11.64 -6.63
CA GLY A 135 21.28 -11.06 -5.35
C GLY A 135 19.82 -11.30 -5.00
N ILE A 136 19.15 -12.25 -5.65
CA ILE A 136 17.77 -12.65 -5.34
C ILE A 136 17.80 -14.02 -4.67
N SER A 137 17.48 -14.04 -3.38
CA SER A 137 17.34 -15.30 -2.64
C SER A 137 16.02 -15.99 -2.98
N SER A 138 16.02 -17.31 -2.98
CA SER A 138 14.85 -18.15 -3.21
C SER A 138 14.60 -19.08 -2.04
N GLU A 139 13.34 -19.24 -1.67
CA GLU A 139 12.88 -20.25 -0.73
C GLU A 139 11.82 -21.10 -1.41
N LEU A 140 12.02 -22.43 -1.42
CA LEU A 140 11.09 -23.38 -2.02
C LEU A 140 10.52 -24.31 -0.96
N ILE A 141 9.21 -24.47 -0.98
CA ILE A 141 8.43 -25.22 0.00
C ILE A 141 7.49 -26.21 -0.72
N GLN A 142 7.45 -27.46 -0.27
CA GLN A 142 6.49 -28.48 -0.72
C GLN A 142 6.25 -29.52 0.38
N ASN A 143 5.01 -29.66 0.87
CA ASN A 143 4.61 -30.74 1.79
C ASN A 143 5.58 -30.97 2.98
N GLY A 144 6.13 -29.90 3.57
CA GLY A 144 7.10 -29.97 4.68
C GLY A 144 8.58 -30.03 4.27
N PHE A 145 8.89 -30.24 2.99
CA PHE A 145 10.23 -29.96 2.44
C PHE A 145 10.43 -28.44 2.35
N GLN A 146 11.57 -27.96 2.88
CA GLN A 146 11.98 -26.57 2.79
C GLN A 146 13.43 -26.48 2.29
N SER A 147 13.69 -25.54 1.40
CA SER A 147 15.03 -25.27 0.87
C SER A 147 15.26 -23.78 0.69
N SER A 148 16.52 -23.39 0.80
CA SER A 148 16.99 -22.03 0.53
C SER A 148 17.94 -22.03 -0.67
N GLY A 149 18.09 -20.89 -1.32
CA GLY A 149 18.81 -20.83 -2.58
C GLY A 149 18.87 -19.44 -3.19
N GLU A 150 19.19 -19.40 -4.47
CA GLU A 150 19.25 -18.19 -5.28
C GLU A 150 18.58 -18.37 -6.65
N LEU A 151 18.04 -17.27 -7.17
CA LEU A 151 17.55 -17.18 -8.53
C LEU A 151 18.72 -16.93 -9.48
N LEU A 152 18.94 -17.85 -10.42
CA LEU A 152 20.03 -17.77 -11.40
C LEU A 152 19.63 -16.98 -12.64
N ASP A 153 18.41 -17.20 -13.13
CA ASP A 153 17.87 -16.52 -14.30
C ASP A 153 16.35 -16.47 -14.29
N PHE A 154 15.80 -15.51 -15.03
CA PHE A 154 14.38 -15.20 -15.08
C PHE A 154 13.88 -14.94 -16.49
N ASN A 155 12.71 -15.48 -16.81
CA ASN A 155 11.78 -14.90 -17.76
C ASN A 155 10.33 -15.14 -17.27
N PRO A 156 9.32 -14.47 -17.87
CA PRO A 156 7.94 -14.59 -17.40
C PRO A 156 7.30 -15.97 -17.56
N VAL A 157 7.84 -16.81 -18.43
CA VAL A 157 7.32 -18.16 -18.73
C VAL A 157 8.15 -19.27 -18.05
N GLY A 158 9.11 -18.92 -17.20
CA GLY A 158 9.89 -19.87 -16.45
C GLY A 158 11.25 -19.33 -16.01
N PHE A 159 11.65 -19.67 -14.81
CA PHE A 159 12.88 -19.17 -14.20
C PHE A 159 13.66 -20.30 -13.52
N ARG A 160 14.97 -20.12 -13.38
CA ARG A 160 15.86 -21.15 -12.83
C ARG A 160 16.37 -20.72 -11.46
N VAL A 161 16.30 -21.65 -10.52
CA VAL A 161 16.80 -21.49 -9.16
C VAL A 161 17.83 -22.55 -8.85
N LYS A 162 18.76 -22.21 -7.98
CA LYS A 162 19.67 -23.14 -7.34
C LYS A 162 19.26 -23.26 -5.88
N ILE A 163 18.94 -24.47 -5.42
CA ILE A 163 18.44 -24.71 -4.07
C ILE A 163 19.31 -25.71 -3.30
N THR A 164 19.31 -25.56 -1.98
CA THR A 164 19.95 -26.43 -1.00
C THR A 164 18.91 -26.76 0.08
N PRO A 165 18.76 -28.03 0.50
CA PRO A 165 17.81 -28.40 1.55
C PRO A 165 18.15 -27.69 2.86
N GLY A 166 17.14 -27.31 3.64
CA GLY A 166 17.34 -26.81 4.99
C GLY A 166 17.97 -27.87 5.92
N PRO A 167 18.45 -27.48 7.11
CA PRO A 167 19.16 -28.39 8.04
C PRO A 167 18.37 -29.65 8.43
N SER A 168 17.04 -29.58 8.38
CA SER A 168 16.12 -30.67 8.72
C SER A 168 15.31 -31.16 7.50
N SER A 169 15.76 -30.87 6.28
CA SER A 169 15.09 -31.26 5.03
C SER A 169 16.03 -32.08 4.14
N SER A 170 15.45 -32.93 3.29
CA SER A 170 16.19 -33.77 2.34
C SER A 170 15.52 -33.71 0.96
N PHE A 171 16.31 -33.73 -0.11
CA PHE A 171 15.79 -33.82 -1.48
C PHE A 171 14.95 -35.08 -1.74
N GLN A 172 15.03 -36.10 -0.86
CA GLN A 172 14.13 -37.26 -0.92
C GLN A 172 12.67 -36.91 -0.64
N TRP A 173 12.42 -35.80 0.07
CA TRP A 173 11.06 -35.33 0.39
C TRP A 173 10.49 -34.42 -0.69
N LEU A 174 11.31 -34.02 -1.67
CA LEU A 174 10.88 -33.23 -2.82
C LEU A 174 10.33 -34.16 -3.92
N ASN A 175 9.03 -34.07 -4.18
CA ASN A 175 8.38 -34.70 -5.31
C ASN A 175 8.48 -33.79 -6.54
N LEU A 176 9.22 -34.24 -7.54
CA LEU A 176 9.51 -33.47 -8.76
C LEU A 176 8.32 -33.42 -9.73
N ASP A 177 7.33 -34.29 -9.57
CA ASP A 177 6.12 -34.34 -10.41
C ASP A 177 5.00 -33.43 -9.89
N GLU A 178 5.15 -32.92 -8.67
CA GLU A 178 4.16 -32.09 -8.00
C GLU A 178 4.52 -30.59 -8.02
N SER A 179 3.52 -29.75 -7.75
CA SER A 179 3.73 -28.31 -7.68
C SER A 179 4.49 -27.90 -6.42
N VAL A 180 5.25 -26.83 -6.52
CA VAL A 180 6.01 -26.25 -5.41
C VAL A 180 5.56 -24.80 -5.18
N HIS A 181 5.64 -24.36 -3.92
CA HIS A 181 5.53 -22.94 -3.60
C HIS A 181 6.92 -22.33 -3.57
N ILE A 182 7.09 -21.16 -4.17
CA ILE A 182 8.35 -20.43 -4.12
C ILE A 182 8.16 -18.98 -3.70
N ASN A 183 9.05 -18.52 -2.83
CA ASN A 183 9.25 -17.12 -2.49
C ASN A 183 10.58 -16.65 -3.08
N LEU A 184 10.57 -15.50 -3.74
CA LEU A 184 11.79 -14.79 -4.15
C LEU A 184 11.90 -13.51 -3.32
N ASN A 185 13.04 -13.31 -2.70
CA ASN A 185 13.27 -12.17 -1.81
C ASN A 185 14.51 -11.36 -2.25
N ASN A 186 14.39 -10.05 -2.12
CA ASN A 186 15.48 -9.09 -2.27
C ASN A 186 15.64 -8.32 -0.96
N ASP A 187 16.82 -8.32 -0.35
CA ASP A 187 17.10 -7.64 0.92
C ASP A 187 16.04 -7.95 2.00
N GLN A 188 15.71 -9.25 2.15
CA GLN A 188 14.67 -9.79 3.05
C GLN A 188 13.21 -9.40 2.71
N LYS A 189 12.96 -8.60 1.66
CA LYS A 189 11.61 -8.29 1.19
C LYS A 189 11.18 -9.27 0.09
N THR A 190 10.00 -9.87 0.25
CA THR A 190 9.40 -10.72 -0.78
C THR A 190 9.00 -9.90 -2.00
N ILE A 191 9.55 -10.27 -3.16
CA ILE A 191 9.29 -9.63 -4.46
C ILE A 191 8.50 -10.52 -5.41
N TYR A 192 8.36 -11.81 -5.10
CA TYR A 192 7.46 -12.73 -5.79
C TYR A 192 7.11 -13.89 -4.87
N SER A 193 5.86 -14.32 -4.92
CA SER A 193 5.37 -15.51 -4.22
C SER A 193 4.32 -16.19 -5.09
N GLY A 194 4.50 -17.49 -5.35
CA GLY A 194 3.62 -18.20 -6.27
C GLY A 194 3.85 -19.71 -6.33
N ILE A 195 2.93 -20.39 -7.01
CA ILE A 195 2.97 -21.83 -7.24
C ILE A 195 3.55 -22.11 -8.62
N CYS A 196 4.52 -23.00 -8.68
CA CYS A 196 5.22 -23.38 -9.89
C CYS A 196 5.24 -24.90 -10.10
N LYS A 197 5.29 -25.34 -11.36
CA LYS A 197 5.67 -26.71 -11.74
C LYS A 197 7.17 -26.79 -11.93
N ILE A 198 7.75 -27.92 -11.54
CA ILE A 198 9.12 -28.26 -11.92
C ILE A 198 9.09 -28.85 -13.32
N ILE A 199 9.82 -28.24 -14.26
CA ILE A 199 9.86 -28.70 -15.66
C ILE A 199 11.23 -29.26 -16.07
N ARG A 200 12.27 -28.98 -15.28
CA ARG A 200 13.62 -29.52 -15.47
C ARG A 200 14.39 -29.44 -14.16
N HIS A 201 15.25 -30.42 -13.90
CA HIS A 201 16.12 -30.42 -12.74
C HIS A 201 17.52 -30.95 -13.11
N GLY A 202 18.53 -30.50 -12.37
CA GLY A 202 19.89 -31.02 -12.42
C GLY A 202 20.06 -32.31 -11.63
N ASN A 203 21.31 -32.76 -11.50
CA ASN A 203 21.66 -33.92 -10.67
C ASN A 203 21.54 -33.57 -9.19
N ARG A 204 21.15 -34.56 -8.36
CA ARG A 204 21.00 -34.40 -6.91
C ARG A 204 22.37 -34.46 -6.23
N GLN A 205 22.97 -33.32 -5.89
CA GLN A 205 24.17 -33.23 -5.03
C GLN A 205 23.84 -32.43 -3.75
N GLN A 206 24.82 -31.72 -3.18
CA GLN A 206 24.57 -30.78 -2.06
C GLN A 206 23.59 -29.67 -2.47
N ASP A 207 23.66 -29.25 -3.73
CA ASP A 207 22.79 -28.29 -4.38
C ASP A 207 22.05 -28.93 -5.56
N MET A 208 20.94 -28.31 -5.98
CA MET A 208 20.18 -28.70 -7.16
C MET A 208 19.71 -27.47 -7.93
N GLU A 209 20.00 -27.43 -9.23
CA GLU A 209 19.38 -26.46 -10.14
C GLU A 209 18.04 -26.98 -10.63
N ILE A 210 17.00 -26.13 -10.56
CA ILE A 210 15.65 -26.47 -10.98
C ILE A 210 15.08 -25.35 -11.85
N VAL A 211 14.42 -25.71 -12.94
CA VAL A 211 13.64 -24.78 -13.77
C VAL A 211 12.17 -24.89 -13.38
N LEU A 212 11.60 -23.75 -13.02
CA LEU A 212 10.25 -23.59 -12.51
C LEU A 212 9.38 -22.85 -13.51
N LEU A 213 8.17 -23.35 -13.73
CA LEU A 213 7.14 -22.76 -14.57
C LEU A 213 5.97 -22.27 -13.68
N PRO A 214 5.72 -20.94 -13.58
CA PRO A 214 4.53 -20.42 -12.90
C PRO A 214 3.25 -20.98 -13.52
N ILE A 215 2.31 -21.44 -12.69
CA ILE A 215 1.07 -22.10 -13.16
C ILE A 215 -0.11 -21.13 -13.20
N ASN A 216 -0.07 -20.10 -12.35
CA ASN A 216 -1.23 -19.22 -12.14
C ASN A 216 -1.20 -18.02 -13.08
N GLU A 217 -2.25 -17.88 -13.90
CA GLU A 217 -2.50 -16.68 -14.68
C GLU A 217 -3.02 -15.51 -13.81
N GLY A 218 -3.37 -15.78 -12.55
CA GLY A 218 -3.73 -14.75 -11.58
C GLY A 218 -3.78 -15.22 -10.13
N ILE A 219 -3.81 -14.25 -9.21
CA ILE A 219 -3.88 -14.46 -7.76
C ILE A 219 -5.11 -13.76 -7.17
N LYS A 220 -5.58 -14.26 -6.02
CA LYS A 220 -6.68 -13.65 -5.25
C LYS A 220 -6.11 -12.97 -4.01
N ARG A 221 -5.59 -11.75 -4.16
CA ARG A 221 -5.02 -10.96 -3.04
C ARG A 221 -6.09 -10.42 -2.09
N PHE A 222 -7.22 -9.99 -2.61
CA PHE A 222 -8.29 -9.33 -1.85
C PHE A 222 -9.64 -10.02 -2.08
N ARG A 223 -10.53 -9.94 -1.09
CA ARG A 223 -11.92 -10.40 -1.21
C ARG A 223 -12.63 -9.61 -2.31
N LYS A 224 -13.54 -10.28 -3.03
CA LYS A 224 -14.32 -9.62 -4.08
C LYS A 224 -15.30 -8.64 -3.44
N LYS A 225 -15.11 -7.34 -3.68
CA LYS A 225 -16.06 -6.29 -3.26
C LYS A 225 -17.30 -6.21 -4.16
N GLN A 226 -18.43 -5.86 -3.55
CA GLN A 226 -19.68 -5.56 -4.26
C GLN A 226 -19.64 -4.17 -4.94
N ALA A 227 -19.10 -3.17 -4.24
CA ALA A 227 -18.87 -1.81 -4.74
C ALA A 227 -17.38 -1.53 -4.90
N ARG A 228 -16.98 -0.99 -6.06
CA ARG A 228 -15.60 -0.61 -6.36
C ARG A 228 -15.56 0.80 -6.92
N ASN A 229 -14.46 1.49 -6.68
CA ASN A 229 -14.20 2.76 -7.35
C ASN A 229 -14.02 2.54 -8.86
N ILE A 230 -14.53 3.49 -9.65
CA ILE A 230 -14.51 3.42 -11.11
C ILE A 230 -13.07 3.44 -11.62
N ARG A 231 -12.77 2.58 -12.60
CA ARG A 231 -11.52 2.64 -13.37
C ARG A 231 -11.67 3.64 -14.51
N GLN A 232 -10.68 4.49 -14.66
CA GLN A 232 -10.68 5.58 -15.61
C GLN A 232 -9.56 5.42 -16.62
N ARG A 233 -9.85 5.84 -17.86
CA ARG A 233 -8.85 6.04 -18.90
C ARG A 233 -8.57 7.54 -18.97
N LEU A 234 -7.42 7.94 -18.48
CA LEU A 234 -7.02 9.35 -18.44
C LEU A 234 -6.37 9.74 -19.77
N VAL A 235 -6.53 11.00 -20.15
CA VAL A 235 -5.88 11.58 -21.33
C VAL A 235 -5.16 12.86 -20.88
N PRO A 236 -3.82 12.92 -20.97
CA PRO A 236 -2.91 11.86 -21.41
C PRO A 236 -2.84 10.67 -20.43
N SER A 237 -2.47 9.50 -20.94
CA SER A 237 -2.26 8.30 -20.13
C SER A 237 -1.07 8.49 -19.17
N PRO A 238 -1.17 8.11 -17.89
CA PRO A 238 -0.02 8.10 -17.01
C PRO A 238 0.97 6.99 -17.38
N LEU A 239 2.23 7.16 -16.97
CA LEU A 239 3.30 6.18 -17.16
C LEU A 239 3.65 5.53 -15.81
N LEU A 240 3.85 4.22 -15.80
CA LEU A 240 4.48 3.53 -14.69
C LEU A 240 5.99 3.50 -14.92
N VAL A 241 6.76 3.90 -13.90
CA VAL A 241 8.22 3.87 -13.92
C VAL A 241 8.72 3.20 -12.65
N PHE A 242 9.49 2.12 -12.81
CA PHE A 242 10.05 1.39 -11.68
C PHE A 242 11.34 0.67 -12.05
N ASN A 243 12.15 0.34 -11.06
CA ASN A 243 13.25 -0.61 -11.22
C ASN A 243 12.69 -2.00 -11.00
N HIS A 244 12.76 -2.85 -12.03
CA HIS A 244 12.24 -4.21 -11.96
C HIS A 244 12.89 -4.96 -10.78
N PRO A 245 12.10 -5.54 -9.85
CA PRO A 245 12.63 -6.05 -8.59
C PRO A 245 13.60 -7.23 -8.79
N ILE A 246 13.34 -8.06 -9.80
CA ILE A 246 14.21 -9.17 -10.22
C ILE A 246 15.33 -8.71 -11.18
N LEU A 247 14.97 -8.08 -12.31
CA LEU A 247 15.94 -7.75 -13.37
C LEU A 247 16.88 -6.58 -13.04
N LYS A 248 16.55 -5.76 -12.02
CA LYS A 248 17.25 -4.52 -11.64
C LYS A 248 17.40 -3.50 -12.78
N LYS A 249 16.49 -3.56 -13.77
CA LYS A 249 16.43 -2.65 -14.91
C LYS A 249 15.29 -1.66 -14.73
N ARG A 250 15.49 -0.43 -15.18
CA ARG A 250 14.41 0.56 -15.25
C ARG A 250 13.41 0.16 -16.33
N ILE A 251 12.14 0.05 -15.95
CA ILE A 251 11.01 -0.29 -16.81
C ILE A 251 10.07 0.91 -16.88
N GLN A 252 9.52 1.14 -18.06
CA GLN A 252 8.51 2.15 -18.33
C GLN A 252 7.35 1.54 -19.11
N LEU A 253 6.12 1.68 -18.59
CA LEU A 253 4.91 1.11 -19.19
C LEU A 253 3.78 2.15 -19.19
N GLU A 254 2.98 2.17 -20.24
CA GLU A 254 1.80 3.04 -20.32
C GLU A 254 0.61 2.42 -19.57
N VAL A 255 -0.09 3.25 -18.79
CA VAL A 255 -1.30 2.84 -18.07
C VAL A 255 -2.50 2.85 -19.01
N HIS A 256 -3.18 1.72 -19.12
CA HIS A 256 -4.41 1.60 -19.89
C HIS A 256 -5.63 2.14 -19.14
N ASP A 257 -5.82 1.72 -17.89
CA ASP A 257 -6.82 2.26 -16.98
C ASP A 257 -6.32 2.25 -15.53
N ILE A 258 -6.88 3.13 -14.69
CA ILE A 258 -6.47 3.33 -13.30
C ILE A 258 -7.65 3.62 -12.37
N SER A 259 -7.55 3.14 -11.14
CA SER A 259 -8.39 3.49 -10.00
C SER A 259 -7.51 3.70 -8.77
N THR A 260 -8.08 4.16 -7.67
CA THR A 260 -7.39 4.27 -6.37
C THR A 260 -6.93 2.92 -5.80
N SER A 261 -7.44 1.80 -6.31
CA SER A 261 -7.08 0.44 -5.88
C SER A 261 -6.05 -0.27 -6.76
N GLY A 262 -5.72 0.29 -7.93
CA GLY A 262 -4.88 -0.37 -8.93
C GLY A 262 -5.18 0.04 -10.37
N PHE A 263 -4.41 -0.50 -11.29
CA PHE A 263 -4.37 -0.12 -12.70
C PHE A 263 -4.19 -1.33 -13.62
N SER A 264 -4.29 -1.13 -14.93
CA SER A 264 -3.95 -2.14 -15.93
C SER A 264 -3.00 -1.58 -16.99
N ILE A 265 -2.17 -2.47 -17.56
CA ILE A 265 -1.17 -2.15 -18.60
C ILE A 265 -1.15 -3.23 -19.67
N TYR A 266 -0.46 -2.97 -20.78
CA TYR A 266 -0.14 -3.97 -21.81
C TYR A 266 1.37 -4.15 -21.94
N GLU A 267 1.81 -5.41 -22.09
CA GLU A 267 3.14 -5.75 -22.59
C GLU A 267 3.03 -6.40 -23.97
N ALA A 268 3.87 -5.97 -24.90
CA ALA A 268 3.97 -6.58 -26.23
C ALA A 268 4.56 -8.00 -26.15
N GLU A 269 4.33 -8.80 -27.19
CA GLU A 269 4.92 -10.15 -27.30
C GLU A 269 6.45 -10.09 -27.37
N GLY A 270 7.14 -10.98 -26.65
CA GLY A 270 8.60 -11.04 -26.58
C GLY A 270 9.26 -9.96 -25.71
N GLY A 271 8.49 -8.97 -25.24
CA GLY A 271 8.94 -7.90 -24.35
C GLY A 271 8.40 -8.02 -22.93
N ARG A 272 7.82 -9.17 -22.57
CA ARG A 272 7.17 -9.35 -21.26
C ARG A 272 8.22 -9.39 -20.17
N VAL A 273 7.97 -8.66 -19.08
CA VAL A 273 8.80 -8.72 -17.88
C VAL A 273 7.99 -9.02 -16.62
N LEU A 274 6.66 -8.88 -16.66
CA LEU A 274 5.80 -9.10 -15.50
C LEU A 274 5.27 -10.54 -15.41
N ILE A 275 5.08 -11.00 -14.16
CA ILE A 275 4.38 -12.26 -13.84
C ILE A 275 3.37 -12.06 -12.72
N PRO A 276 2.20 -12.73 -12.76
CA PRO A 276 1.26 -12.74 -11.64
C PRO A 276 1.92 -13.15 -10.32
N GLY A 277 1.68 -12.41 -9.25
CA GLY A 277 2.32 -12.61 -7.95
C GLY A 277 3.53 -11.71 -7.69
N MET A 278 4.13 -11.11 -8.72
CA MET A 278 5.27 -10.19 -8.55
C MET A 278 4.86 -8.94 -7.78
N ILE A 279 5.62 -8.59 -6.74
CA ILE A 279 5.50 -7.38 -5.95
C ILE A 279 6.57 -6.40 -6.42
N ILE A 280 6.15 -5.18 -6.75
CA ILE A 280 6.99 -4.05 -7.11
C ILE A 280 7.00 -3.10 -5.91
N PRO A 281 8.05 -3.11 -5.07
CA PRO A 281 8.06 -2.37 -3.81
C PRO A 281 7.96 -0.86 -3.99
N GLN A 282 8.57 -0.33 -5.04
CA GLN A 282 8.62 1.10 -5.33
C GLN A 282 8.31 1.32 -6.81
N LEU A 283 7.06 1.70 -7.07
CA LEU A 283 6.55 2.04 -8.38
C LEU A 283 6.15 3.51 -8.40
N ASN A 284 6.57 4.25 -9.43
CA ASN A 284 6.13 5.62 -9.67
C ASN A 284 5.05 5.64 -10.75
N ILE A 285 3.91 6.26 -10.44
CA ILE A 285 2.89 6.64 -11.41
C ILE A 285 3.18 8.10 -11.80
N SER A 286 3.62 8.32 -13.02
CA SER A 286 4.03 9.62 -13.55
C SER A 286 2.93 10.21 -14.43
N PHE A 287 2.46 11.40 -14.07
CA PHE A 287 1.50 12.18 -14.82
C PHE A 287 2.22 13.30 -15.55
N SER A 288 2.33 13.17 -16.88
CA SER A 288 2.96 14.16 -17.76
C SER A 288 4.38 14.58 -17.33
N GLY A 289 5.11 13.69 -16.65
CA GLY A 289 6.47 13.93 -16.12
C GLY A 289 6.56 14.91 -14.94
N ALA A 290 5.50 15.69 -14.65
CA ALA A 290 5.52 16.75 -13.63
C ALA A 290 5.14 16.23 -12.24
N LEU A 291 4.19 15.30 -12.17
CA LEU A 291 3.70 14.74 -10.91
C LEU A 291 4.01 13.25 -10.85
N ASN A 292 4.67 12.83 -9.78
CA ASN A 292 4.98 11.43 -9.51
C ASN A 292 4.32 10.98 -8.21
N ILE A 293 3.64 9.85 -8.26
CA ILE A 293 2.99 9.21 -7.11
C ILE A 293 3.68 7.86 -6.87
N VAL A 294 4.25 7.69 -5.68
CA VAL A 294 4.97 6.47 -5.30
C VAL A 294 3.98 5.49 -4.67
N CYS A 295 4.06 4.21 -5.03
CA CYS A 295 3.31 3.15 -4.37
C CYS A 295 4.02 1.79 -4.42
N THR A 296 3.56 0.88 -3.58
CA THR A 296 3.84 -0.55 -3.73
C THR A 296 2.71 -1.19 -4.51
N ALA A 297 3.02 -1.99 -5.53
CA ALA A 297 2.02 -2.67 -6.34
C ALA A 297 2.32 -4.17 -6.47
N GLN A 298 1.28 -4.97 -6.72
CA GLN A 298 1.42 -6.39 -7.03
C GLN A 298 0.69 -6.73 -8.31
N VAL A 299 1.33 -7.52 -9.17
CA VAL A 299 0.71 -8.07 -10.37
C VAL A 299 -0.30 -9.13 -9.95
N ILE A 300 -1.56 -8.91 -10.30
CA ILE A 300 -2.69 -9.75 -9.88
C ILE A 300 -3.06 -10.76 -10.94
N TYR A 301 -3.08 -10.38 -12.21
CA TYR A 301 -3.45 -11.28 -13.30
C TYR A 301 -2.76 -10.89 -14.60
N GLN A 302 -2.73 -11.84 -15.53
CA GLN A 302 -2.38 -11.66 -16.93
C GLN A 302 -3.52 -12.22 -17.80
N ILE A 303 -3.83 -11.54 -18.91
CA ILE A 303 -4.76 -12.01 -19.94
C ILE A 303 -4.09 -11.80 -21.30
N GLY A 304 -3.95 -12.85 -22.10
CA GLY A 304 -3.51 -12.72 -23.49
C GLY A 304 -4.61 -12.10 -24.34
N GLU A 305 -4.29 -11.09 -25.14
CA GLU A 305 -5.20 -10.47 -26.11
C GLU A 305 -4.55 -10.52 -27.51
N GLU A 306 -5.22 -11.22 -28.44
CA GLU A 306 -4.74 -11.36 -29.82
C GLU A 306 -4.47 -9.99 -30.45
N GLY A 307 -3.27 -9.83 -31.04
CA GLY A 307 -2.84 -8.60 -31.69
C GLY A 307 -2.49 -7.42 -30.77
N LYS A 308 -2.66 -7.56 -29.44
CA LYS A 308 -2.37 -6.51 -28.44
C LYS A 308 -1.36 -6.92 -27.37
N GLY A 309 -0.90 -8.17 -27.40
CA GLY A 309 0.04 -8.71 -26.43
C GLY A 309 -0.66 -9.25 -25.18
N SER A 310 -0.14 -8.95 -24.00
CA SER A 310 -0.71 -9.40 -22.73
C SER A 310 -1.12 -8.21 -21.86
N ARG A 311 -2.37 -8.22 -21.40
CA ARG A 311 -2.88 -7.26 -20.42
C ARG A 311 -2.59 -7.74 -19.02
N TYR A 312 -2.00 -6.88 -18.21
CA TYR A 312 -1.74 -7.14 -16.79
C TYR A 312 -2.58 -6.23 -15.91
N GLY A 313 -3.17 -6.81 -14.86
CA GLY A 313 -3.82 -6.04 -13.80
C GLY A 313 -2.92 -5.97 -12.59
N LEU A 314 -2.69 -4.78 -12.07
CA LEU A 314 -1.92 -4.55 -10.84
C LEU A 314 -2.83 -3.96 -9.76
N ALA A 315 -2.66 -4.41 -8.53
CA ALA A 315 -3.29 -3.81 -7.36
C ALA A 315 -2.26 -3.00 -6.57
N ILE A 316 -2.67 -1.83 -6.08
CA ILE A 316 -1.89 -1.04 -5.13
C ILE A 316 -1.99 -1.75 -3.78
N LEU A 317 -0.84 -2.06 -3.17
CA LEU A 317 -0.73 -2.68 -1.86
C LEU A 317 -0.58 -1.65 -0.75
N ASP A 318 0.23 -0.61 -1.00
CA ASP A 318 0.41 0.48 -0.06
C ASP A 318 0.80 1.78 -0.78
N MET A 319 0.47 2.90 -0.14
CA MET A 319 0.71 4.25 -0.61
C MET A 319 0.56 5.19 0.59
N ASP A 320 1.47 6.15 0.75
CA ASP A 320 1.32 7.15 1.81
C ASP A 320 0.02 7.97 1.59
N ILE A 321 -0.55 8.47 2.69
CA ILE A 321 -1.88 9.08 2.65
C ILE A 321 -1.95 10.34 1.78
N ASN A 322 -0.83 11.06 1.62
CA ASN A 322 -0.77 12.26 0.78
C ASN A 322 -0.72 11.89 -0.70
N SER A 323 0.09 10.90 -1.08
CA SER A 323 0.08 10.28 -2.41
C SER A 323 -1.29 9.72 -2.77
N TYR A 324 -1.95 9.02 -1.83
CA TYR A 324 -3.31 8.51 -2.01
C TYR A 324 -4.33 9.62 -2.25
N SER A 325 -4.20 10.72 -1.52
CA SER A 325 -5.05 11.90 -1.70
C SER A 325 -4.85 12.57 -3.05
N ARG A 326 -3.60 12.69 -3.51
CA ARG A 326 -3.29 13.22 -4.85
C ARG A 326 -3.86 12.33 -5.96
N LEU A 327 -3.69 11.01 -5.87
CA LEU A 327 -4.27 10.08 -6.84
C LEU A 327 -5.79 10.17 -6.85
N THR A 328 -6.41 10.17 -5.67
CA THR A 328 -7.87 10.29 -5.56
C THR A 328 -8.36 11.59 -6.16
N GLN A 329 -7.70 12.71 -5.88
CA GLN A 329 -8.05 14.03 -6.43
C GLN A 329 -8.03 14.06 -7.95
N ILE A 330 -6.99 13.49 -8.58
CA ILE A 330 -6.89 13.40 -10.05
C ILE A 330 -8.09 12.62 -10.61
N LEU A 331 -8.38 11.47 -10.00
CA LEU A 331 -9.45 10.58 -10.44
C LEU A 331 -10.85 11.18 -10.19
N THR A 332 -11.09 11.80 -9.03
CA THR A 332 -12.39 12.42 -8.74
C THR A 332 -12.64 13.62 -9.64
N ASN A 333 -11.63 14.44 -9.92
CA ASN A 333 -11.77 15.60 -10.81
C ASN A 333 -12.13 15.22 -12.24
N ALA A 334 -11.60 14.09 -12.72
CA ALA A 334 -11.92 13.58 -14.04
C ALA A 334 -13.38 13.07 -14.15
N LEU A 335 -14.03 12.75 -13.02
CA LEU A 335 -15.44 12.32 -12.98
C LEU A 335 -16.41 13.48 -12.67
N GLU A 336 -16.07 14.31 -11.69
CA GLU A 336 -16.92 15.38 -11.18
C GLU A 336 -16.11 16.68 -11.12
N PRO A 337 -16.32 17.59 -12.10
CA PRO A 337 -15.75 18.93 -12.06
C PRO A 337 -16.19 19.66 -10.78
N HIS A 338 -15.39 20.62 -10.32
CA HIS A 338 -15.64 21.43 -9.11
C HIS A 338 -15.46 20.71 -7.77
N THR A 339 -15.00 19.46 -7.79
CA THR A 339 -14.65 18.73 -6.56
C THR A 339 -13.17 18.92 -6.24
N TYR A 340 -12.85 19.04 -4.95
CA TYR A 340 -11.47 19.21 -4.52
C TYR A 340 -11.22 18.49 -3.21
N LEU A 341 -10.14 17.72 -3.15
CA LEU A 341 -9.63 16.97 -2.01
C LEU A 341 -8.29 17.56 -1.60
N SER A 342 -8.25 18.11 -0.40
CA SER A 342 -7.05 18.65 0.24
C SER A 342 -6.22 19.56 -0.67
N SER A 343 -6.91 20.33 -1.51
CA SER A 343 -6.33 21.43 -2.28
C SER A 343 -6.15 22.66 -1.38
N GLU A 344 -5.42 23.64 -1.89
CA GLU A 344 -5.43 24.98 -1.33
C GLU A 344 -6.87 25.51 -1.25
N VAL A 345 -7.20 26.13 -0.12
CA VAL A 345 -8.52 26.70 0.18
C VAL A 345 -8.31 28.11 0.69
N ASP A 346 -9.10 29.05 0.14
CA ASP A 346 -9.21 30.39 0.71
C ASP A 346 -9.88 30.30 2.08
N MET A 347 -9.12 30.67 3.11
CA MET A 347 -9.56 30.55 4.50
C MET A 347 -10.72 31.49 4.82
N ASP A 348 -10.76 32.69 4.24
CA ASP A 348 -11.85 33.63 4.47
C ASP A 348 -13.14 33.10 3.83
N ALA A 349 -13.05 32.54 2.62
CA ALA A 349 -14.18 31.87 1.98
C ALA A 349 -14.68 30.64 2.77
N LEU A 350 -13.77 29.90 3.42
CA LEU A 350 -14.13 28.77 4.29
C LEU A 350 -14.84 29.24 5.57
N TRP A 351 -14.35 30.31 6.21
CA TRP A 351 -15.03 30.89 7.37
C TRP A 351 -16.41 31.44 7.00
N GLU A 352 -16.52 32.21 5.90
CA GLU A 352 -17.80 32.67 5.36
C GLU A 352 -18.76 31.50 5.15
N PHE A 353 -18.27 30.40 4.57
CA PHE A 353 -19.07 29.20 4.36
C PHE A 353 -19.59 28.59 5.67
N PHE A 354 -18.77 28.50 6.72
CA PHE A 354 -19.22 27.96 8.01
C PHE A 354 -20.26 28.84 8.72
N PHE A 355 -20.21 30.16 8.55
CA PHE A 355 -21.24 31.06 9.05
C PHE A 355 -22.52 30.95 8.22
N ASP A 356 -22.43 31.00 6.89
CA ASP A 356 -23.58 30.96 5.99
C ASP A 356 -24.38 29.65 6.07
N THR A 357 -23.71 28.54 6.38
CA THR A 357 -24.36 27.23 6.53
C THR A 357 -24.89 26.97 7.94
N ASP A 358 -24.84 27.98 8.83
CA ASP A 358 -25.19 27.88 10.26
C ASP A 358 -24.36 26.83 11.02
N PHE A 359 -23.23 26.38 10.46
CA PHE A 359 -22.32 25.46 11.11
C PHE A 359 -21.65 26.11 12.34
N LEU A 360 -21.43 27.43 12.27
CA LEU A 360 -21.04 28.32 13.37
C LEU A 360 -22.18 29.27 13.79
N TYR A 361 -23.31 28.70 14.21
CA TYR A 361 -24.43 29.45 14.78
C TYR A 361 -24.02 30.32 16.00
N PRO A 362 -24.75 31.40 16.33
CA PRO A 362 -24.32 32.40 17.31
C PRO A 362 -23.92 31.86 18.69
N LYS A 363 -24.66 30.87 19.23
CA LYS A 363 -24.33 30.23 20.52
C LYS A 363 -22.99 29.46 20.46
N LYS A 364 -22.67 28.83 19.32
CA LYS A 364 -21.39 28.14 19.12
C LYS A 364 -20.24 29.14 18.93
N TYR A 365 -20.46 30.20 18.15
CA TYR A 365 -19.47 31.26 17.99
C TYR A 365 -19.12 31.91 19.34
N ARG A 366 -20.11 32.15 20.21
CA ARG A 366 -19.88 32.72 21.55
C ARG A 366 -18.93 31.90 22.42
N ILE A 367 -18.88 30.57 22.23
CA ILE A 367 -17.97 29.69 22.98
C ILE A 367 -16.53 29.82 22.46
N ILE A 368 -16.34 30.08 21.16
CA ILE A 368 -15.01 30.11 20.52
C ILE A 368 -14.44 31.52 20.36
N GLN A 369 -15.25 32.57 20.50
CA GLN A 369 -14.89 33.96 20.15
C GLN A 369 -13.63 34.48 20.85
N SER A 370 -13.39 34.08 22.12
CA SER A 370 -12.23 34.47 22.91
C SER A 370 -10.93 33.85 22.40
N HIS A 371 -11.03 32.76 21.63
CA HIS A 371 -9.89 32.01 21.09
C HIS A 371 -9.84 32.06 19.57
N ARG A 372 -10.52 33.01 18.92
CA ARG A 372 -10.69 33.06 17.46
C ARG A 372 -9.38 32.96 16.67
N GLU A 373 -8.30 33.59 17.12
CA GLU A 373 -7.03 33.57 16.39
C GLU A 373 -6.36 32.19 16.46
N ALA A 374 -6.50 31.48 17.58
CA ALA A 374 -6.02 30.11 17.70
C ALA A 374 -6.79 29.18 16.76
N PHE A 375 -8.12 29.32 16.66
CA PHE A 375 -8.92 28.57 15.70
C PHE A 375 -8.51 28.86 14.25
N LYS A 376 -8.30 30.13 13.89
CA LYS A 376 -7.82 30.52 12.56
C LYS A 376 -6.47 29.90 12.23
N GLU A 377 -5.52 29.93 13.17
CA GLU A 377 -4.20 29.35 12.98
C GLU A 377 -4.23 27.82 12.85
N THR A 378 -5.00 27.12 13.70
CA THR A 378 -5.19 25.66 13.58
C THR A 378 -5.73 25.30 12.18
N TYR A 379 -6.73 26.04 11.70
CA TYR A 379 -7.30 25.80 10.37
C TYR A 379 -6.34 26.15 9.24
N ARG A 380 -5.58 27.24 9.35
CA ARG A 380 -4.55 27.59 8.37
C ARG A 380 -3.56 26.43 8.21
N LYS A 381 -3.05 25.87 9.31
CA LYS A 381 -2.17 24.70 9.28
C LYS A 381 -2.87 23.48 8.65
N LEU A 382 -4.07 23.13 9.10
CA LEU A 382 -4.79 21.94 8.63
C LEU A 382 -5.14 21.99 7.13
N TYR A 383 -5.48 23.17 6.59
CA TYR A 383 -5.98 23.31 5.22
C TYR A 383 -4.90 23.74 4.22
N GLN A 384 -3.93 24.57 4.63
CA GLN A 384 -2.90 25.09 3.73
C GLN A 384 -1.60 24.29 3.78
N GLU A 385 -1.24 23.70 4.93
CA GLU A 385 -0.03 22.87 5.04
C GLU A 385 -0.31 21.39 4.68
N ASN A 386 -1.59 21.01 4.58
CA ASN A 386 -2.07 19.68 4.19
C ASN A 386 -1.34 18.52 4.92
N PRO A 387 -1.38 18.50 6.26
CA PRO A 387 -0.70 17.47 7.03
C PRO A 387 -1.34 16.09 6.80
N GLU A 388 -0.57 15.03 7.01
CA GLU A 388 -1.03 13.64 6.82
C GLU A 388 -2.14 13.22 7.79
N ILE A 389 -2.38 13.98 8.87
CA ILE A 389 -3.40 13.72 9.89
C ILE A 389 -4.79 14.24 9.54
N ALA A 390 -4.94 15.08 8.50
CA ALA A 390 -6.21 15.71 8.17
C ALA A 390 -6.46 15.73 6.66
N LYS A 391 -7.73 15.56 6.27
CA LYS A 391 -8.18 15.63 4.88
C LYS A 391 -9.50 16.37 4.79
N HIS A 392 -9.69 17.13 3.72
CA HIS A 392 -10.90 17.92 3.49
C HIS A 392 -11.37 17.82 2.06
N PHE A 393 -12.67 17.88 1.88
CA PHE A 393 -13.36 17.73 0.61
C PHE A 393 -14.27 18.93 0.43
N THR A 394 -14.14 19.58 -0.72
CA THR A 394 -14.92 20.76 -1.04
C THR A 394 -15.58 20.64 -2.40
N TYR A 395 -16.75 21.25 -2.53
CA TYR A 395 -17.34 21.56 -3.83
C TYR A 395 -17.23 23.06 -4.06
N GLN A 396 -16.45 23.49 -5.06
CA GLN A 396 -16.16 24.90 -5.32
C GLN A 396 -16.43 25.29 -6.77
N LYS A 397 -17.16 26.40 -6.97
CA LYS A 397 -17.42 26.97 -8.29
C LYS A 397 -16.97 28.43 -8.27
N ASN A 398 -16.00 28.77 -9.13
CA ASN A 398 -15.40 30.10 -9.25
C ASN A 398 -14.92 30.68 -7.91
N GLY A 399 -14.17 29.88 -7.13
CA GLY A 399 -13.63 30.27 -5.81
C GLY A 399 -14.64 30.25 -4.66
N ARG A 400 -15.95 30.11 -4.93
CA ARG A 400 -16.97 30.01 -3.88
C ARG A 400 -17.19 28.56 -3.45
N ILE A 401 -17.11 28.30 -2.15
CA ILE A 401 -17.37 26.98 -1.55
C ILE A 401 -18.88 26.78 -1.38
N TYR A 402 -19.42 25.65 -1.85
CA TYR A 402 -20.83 25.28 -1.67
C TYR A 402 -21.01 24.01 -0.85
N GLY A 403 -19.98 23.20 -0.69
CA GLY A 403 -20.02 21.97 0.11
C GLY A 403 -18.69 21.75 0.78
N HIS A 404 -18.74 21.19 1.98
CA HIS A 404 -17.56 20.88 2.77
C HIS A 404 -17.82 19.61 3.60
N ILE A 405 -16.81 18.75 3.69
CA ILE A 405 -16.68 17.71 4.72
C ILE A 405 -15.20 17.47 4.95
N SER A 406 -14.80 17.18 6.19
CA SER A 406 -13.41 16.89 6.51
C SER A 406 -13.31 15.62 7.35
N MET A 407 -12.07 15.16 7.53
CA MET A 407 -11.74 14.08 8.43
C MET A 407 -10.36 14.29 9.06
N ILE A 408 -10.18 13.76 10.26
CA ILE A 408 -8.95 13.90 11.04
C ILE A 408 -8.62 12.58 11.74
N ARG A 409 -7.34 12.21 11.80
CA ARG A 409 -6.88 10.99 12.50
C ARG A 409 -7.05 11.20 14.00
N ALA A 410 -8.08 10.61 14.58
CA ALA A 410 -8.52 10.86 15.95
C ALA A 410 -7.79 9.97 16.97
N TYR A 411 -7.56 8.71 16.61
CA TYR A 411 -6.82 7.72 17.39
C TYR A 411 -5.88 6.93 16.45
N GLU A 412 -5.08 6.02 17.00
CA GLU A 412 -4.05 5.29 16.23
C GLU A 412 -4.60 4.67 14.95
N ARG A 413 -5.79 4.05 15.05
CA ARG A 413 -6.44 3.32 13.94
C ARG A 413 -7.84 3.82 13.64
N ALA A 414 -8.18 5.03 14.08
CA ALA A 414 -9.51 5.61 13.88
C ALA A 414 -9.46 7.04 13.32
N TRP A 415 -10.23 7.26 12.26
CA TRP A 415 -10.40 8.58 11.63
C TRP A 415 -11.78 9.14 11.92
N MET A 416 -11.84 10.37 12.42
CA MET A 416 -13.08 11.10 12.65
C MET A 416 -13.51 11.86 11.40
N MET A 417 -14.69 11.59 10.88
CA MET A 417 -15.37 12.45 9.91
C MET A 417 -16.10 13.58 10.65
N HIS A 418 -15.95 14.81 10.16
CA HIS A 418 -16.55 15.99 10.79
C HIS A 418 -16.80 17.13 9.77
N HIS A 419 -17.46 18.18 10.25
CA HIS A 419 -17.69 19.44 9.53
C HIS A 419 -18.41 19.28 8.18
N HIS A 420 -19.35 18.34 8.11
CA HIS A 420 -20.22 18.17 6.95
C HIS A 420 -21.26 19.30 6.89
N ALA A 421 -21.17 20.13 5.86
CA ALA A 421 -22.10 21.22 5.61
C ALA A 421 -22.25 21.48 4.11
N ALA A 422 -23.34 22.13 3.71
CA ALA A 422 -23.58 22.53 2.33
C ALA A 422 -24.53 23.73 2.22
N ARG A 423 -24.30 24.57 1.21
CA ARG A 423 -25.21 25.61 0.74
C ARG A 423 -26.19 25.03 -0.27
N ALA A 424 -27.38 25.63 -0.38
CA ALA A 424 -28.27 25.35 -1.50
C ALA A 424 -27.68 25.89 -2.81
N HIS A 425 -27.70 25.10 -3.89
CA HIS A 425 -27.18 25.52 -5.19
C HIS A 425 -27.82 24.74 -6.35
N GLU A 426 -28.37 25.44 -7.36
CA GLU A 426 -28.76 24.89 -8.68
C GLU A 426 -29.52 23.54 -8.66
N ASN A 427 -30.46 23.35 -7.73
CA ASN A 427 -31.18 22.08 -7.51
C ASN A 427 -30.27 20.84 -7.26
N LYS A 428 -28.98 21.04 -6.98
CA LYS A 428 -28.04 19.98 -6.64
C LYS A 428 -28.04 19.72 -5.15
N THR A 429 -27.95 18.44 -4.77
CA THR A 429 -27.76 18.03 -3.39
C THR A 429 -26.28 18.04 -3.03
N ILE A 430 -25.68 19.24 -2.92
CA ILE A 430 -24.23 19.43 -2.72
C ILE A 430 -23.70 18.65 -1.52
N GLY A 431 -24.46 18.55 -0.41
CA GLY A 431 -24.10 17.74 0.74
C GLY A 431 -23.86 16.26 0.40
N PHE A 432 -24.66 15.68 -0.50
CA PHE A 432 -24.43 14.32 -0.98
C PHE A 432 -23.25 14.21 -1.96
N ILE A 433 -22.91 15.28 -2.69
CA ILE A 433 -21.75 15.27 -3.60
C ILE A 433 -20.46 15.14 -2.78
N VAL A 434 -20.26 15.98 -1.76
CA VAL A 434 -19.07 15.90 -0.91
C VAL A 434 -19.04 14.63 -0.06
N LEU A 435 -20.21 14.13 0.38
CA LEU A 435 -20.30 12.84 1.06
C LEU A 435 -19.92 11.68 0.12
N LYS A 436 -20.35 11.72 -1.15
CA LYS A 436 -19.97 10.73 -2.17
C LYS A 436 -18.45 10.72 -2.39
N GLN A 437 -17.81 11.89 -2.44
CA GLN A 437 -16.34 11.98 -2.55
C GLN A 437 -15.64 11.33 -1.36
N LEU A 438 -16.09 11.65 -0.14
CA LEU A 438 -15.57 11.02 1.06
C LEU A 438 -15.72 9.50 0.98
N MET A 439 -16.87 8.98 0.55
CA MET A 439 -17.07 7.53 0.42
C MET A 439 -16.13 6.88 -0.60
N HIS A 440 -15.90 7.51 -1.75
CA HIS A 440 -14.90 7.03 -2.72
C HIS A 440 -13.50 6.98 -2.10
N TYR A 441 -13.14 7.99 -1.30
CA TYR A 441 -11.88 8.04 -0.59
C TYR A 441 -11.75 6.94 0.46
N LEU A 442 -12.76 6.74 1.31
CA LEU A 442 -12.73 5.73 2.37
C LEU A 442 -12.71 4.28 1.84
N ASN A 443 -13.34 4.02 0.69
CA ASN A 443 -13.53 2.67 0.14
C ASN A 443 -12.21 1.94 -0.19
N ASP A 444 -11.13 2.65 -0.50
CA ASP A 444 -9.82 2.01 -0.74
C ASP A 444 -8.75 2.40 0.30
N MET A 445 -8.98 3.46 1.09
CA MET A 445 -8.04 3.93 2.12
C MET A 445 -7.69 2.85 3.16
N HIS A 446 -8.68 2.10 3.65
CA HIS A 446 -8.47 1.08 4.70
C HIS A 446 -7.58 -0.08 4.30
N ARG A 447 -7.33 -0.25 3.00
CA ARG A 447 -6.49 -1.32 2.47
C ARG A 447 -5.01 -0.95 2.47
N LEU A 448 -4.69 0.32 2.71
CA LEU A 448 -3.34 0.84 2.73
C LEU A 448 -2.79 0.76 4.15
N PRO A 449 -1.79 -0.09 4.43
CA PRO A 449 -1.14 -0.14 5.73
C PRO A 449 -0.70 1.25 6.23
N SER A 450 -0.16 2.09 5.34
CA SER A 450 0.31 3.44 5.68
C SER A 450 -0.79 4.40 6.13
N ALA A 451 -2.07 4.12 5.84
CA ALA A 451 -3.19 4.97 6.25
C ALA A 451 -3.60 4.78 7.72
N ASN A 452 -3.15 3.69 8.37
CA ASN A 452 -3.43 3.36 9.77
C ASN A 452 -4.92 3.54 10.14
N VAL A 453 -5.80 2.79 9.47
CA VAL A 453 -7.24 2.92 9.68
C VAL A 453 -7.95 1.56 9.69
N ASP A 454 -8.63 1.29 10.80
CA ASP A 454 -9.59 0.20 10.94
C ASP A 454 -11.00 0.73 11.15
N TYR A 455 -11.13 1.94 11.71
CA TYR A 455 -12.40 2.50 12.12
C TYR A 455 -12.61 3.92 11.59
N PHE A 456 -13.83 4.19 11.16
CA PHE A 456 -14.31 5.55 10.94
C PHE A 456 -15.27 5.93 12.07
N ILE A 457 -15.12 7.14 12.61
CA ILE A 457 -15.99 7.66 13.65
C ILE A 457 -16.63 8.97 13.22
N CYS A 458 -17.84 9.25 13.69
CA CYS A 458 -18.39 10.59 13.63
C CYS A 458 -19.31 10.84 14.84
N TYR A 459 -19.47 12.12 15.17
CA TYR A 459 -20.41 12.55 16.21
C TYR A 459 -21.52 13.36 15.57
N PHE A 460 -22.75 13.03 15.90
CA PHE A 460 -23.91 13.81 15.49
C PHE A 460 -24.93 13.89 16.62
N ARG A 461 -25.81 14.90 16.58
CA ARG A 461 -26.92 14.96 17.53
C ARG A 461 -28.08 14.13 17.01
N PRO A 462 -28.71 13.27 17.82
CA PRO A 462 -29.85 12.45 17.39
C PRO A 462 -31.01 13.27 16.81
N GLU A 463 -31.23 14.48 17.33
CA GLU A 463 -32.24 15.43 16.84
C GLU A 463 -31.99 15.92 15.39
N ASN A 464 -30.75 15.85 14.91
CA ASN A 464 -30.39 16.22 13.55
C ASN A 464 -30.80 15.11 12.58
N ARG A 465 -31.95 15.30 11.91
CA ARG A 465 -32.58 14.32 11.02
C ARG A 465 -31.67 13.77 9.93
N PHE A 466 -30.80 14.60 9.33
CA PHE A 466 -29.93 14.16 8.25
C PHE A 466 -28.88 13.14 8.70
N PRO A 467 -27.95 13.46 9.63
CA PRO A 467 -26.93 12.52 10.04
C PRO A 467 -27.52 11.30 10.77
N ASP A 468 -28.61 11.45 11.54
CA ASP A 468 -29.27 10.29 12.14
C ASP A 468 -29.86 9.37 11.07
N ARG A 469 -30.47 9.89 10.00
CA ARG A 469 -30.98 9.04 8.91
C ARG A 469 -29.85 8.39 8.11
N VAL A 470 -28.73 9.06 7.89
CA VAL A 470 -27.60 8.55 7.10
C VAL A 470 -26.79 7.55 7.92
N PHE A 471 -26.18 7.99 9.02
CA PHE A 471 -25.25 7.18 9.81
C PHE A 471 -26.00 6.30 10.82
N GLY A 472 -26.90 6.89 11.62
CA GLY A 472 -27.73 6.15 12.57
C GLY A 472 -28.63 5.12 11.89
N GLY A 473 -29.24 5.51 10.76
CA GLY A 473 -30.09 4.65 9.96
C GLY A 473 -29.33 3.49 9.31
N PHE A 474 -28.04 3.67 9.00
CA PHE A 474 -27.21 2.57 8.52
C PHE A 474 -26.91 1.57 9.62
N ALA A 475 -26.47 2.04 10.79
CA ALA A 475 -26.19 1.18 11.94
C ALA A 475 -27.43 0.35 12.34
N ARG A 476 -28.61 1.00 12.37
CA ARG A 476 -29.89 0.33 12.68
C ARG A 476 -30.37 -0.64 11.59
N GLU A 477 -30.06 -0.40 10.32
CA GLU A 477 -30.44 -1.29 9.22
C GLU A 477 -29.49 -2.49 9.08
N LEU A 478 -28.22 -2.29 9.42
CA LEU A 478 -27.21 -3.36 9.44
C LEU A 478 -27.43 -4.34 10.60
N ASP A 479 -27.88 -3.83 11.76
CA ASP A 479 -28.18 -4.59 12.98
C ASP A 479 -27.01 -5.48 13.47
N ASP A 480 -25.78 -5.03 13.23
CA ASP A 480 -24.56 -5.67 13.71
C ASP A 480 -23.65 -4.63 14.36
N ARG A 481 -23.65 -4.60 15.70
CA ARG A 481 -22.88 -3.65 16.51
C ARG A 481 -21.37 -3.88 16.43
N ARG A 482 -20.91 -5.07 16.00
CA ARG A 482 -19.49 -5.39 15.77
C ARG A 482 -19.01 -4.90 14.41
N VAL A 483 -19.91 -4.46 13.54
CA VAL A 483 -19.59 -3.78 12.28
C VAL A 483 -19.84 -2.28 12.38
N CYS A 484 -20.97 -1.87 12.97
CA CYS A 484 -21.33 -0.47 13.11
C CYS A 484 -22.10 -0.22 14.41
N SER A 485 -21.51 0.53 15.35
CA SER A 485 -22.08 0.79 16.68
C SER A 485 -22.52 2.24 16.86
N LEU A 486 -23.46 2.43 17.78
CA LEU A 486 -24.01 3.71 18.20
C LEU A 486 -23.92 3.82 19.73
N ASP A 487 -23.12 4.75 20.24
CA ASP A 487 -23.00 5.04 21.68
C ASP A 487 -23.52 6.46 21.97
N LEU A 488 -24.57 6.59 22.80
CA LEU A 488 -25.20 7.89 23.07
C LEU A 488 -24.59 8.52 24.33
N PHE A 489 -23.95 9.68 24.15
CA PHE A 489 -23.30 10.44 25.22
C PHE A 489 -24.09 11.70 25.57
N ALA A 490 -24.23 11.98 26.87
CA ALA A 490 -24.62 13.31 27.35
C ALA A 490 -23.40 14.25 27.38
N TYR A 491 -23.58 15.50 26.96
CA TYR A 491 -22.53 16.51 26.88
C TYR A 491 -22.74 17.64 27.89
N LEU A 492 -21.72 17.89 28.71
CA LEU A 492 -21.68 18.98 29.69
C LEU A 492 -20.40 19.80 29.53
N PRO A 493 -20.48 21.13 29.30
CA PRO A 493 -19.32 22.00 29.42
C PRO A 493 -19.04 22.27 30.91
N HIS A 494 -18.06 21.57 31.47
CA HIS A 494 -17.74 21.60 32.90
C HIS A 494 -16.75 22.74 33.23
N THR A 495 -17.04 23.51 34.29
CA THR A 495 -16.16 24.56 34.80
C THR A 495 -15.37 24.05 36.00
N GLY A 496 -14.07 24.34 36.05
CA GLY A 496 -13.22 24.05 37.21
C GLY A 496 -13.46 24.92 38.45
N LEU A 497 -14.44 25.82 38.38
CA LEU A 497 -14.80 26.69 39.48
C LEU A 497 -15.80 25.92 40.36
N SER A 498 -15.41 25.67 41.62
CA SER A 498 -16.30 25.49 42.81
C SER A 498 -16.33 24.14 43.54
N LEU A 499 -15.49 23.15 43.24
CA LEU A 499 -15.46 21.88 44.00
C LEU A 499 -14.07 21.63 44.60
N GLY A 500 -14.03 21.09 45.82
CA GLY A 500 -12.76 20.79 46.49
C GLY A 500 -11.93 19.77 45.70
N ASN A 501 -10.60 19.92 45.70
CA ASN A 501 -9.71 19.09 44.87
C ASN A 501 -9.39 17.71 45.48
N LYS A 502 -9.88 17.43 46.69
CA LYS A 502 -9.55 16.19 47.42
C LYS A 502 -10.73 15.23 47.37
N LEU A 503 -10.52 14.08 46.75
CA LEU A 503 -11.45 12.94 46.85
C LEU A 503 -11.50 12.43 48.30
N PRO A 504 -12.65 11.88 48.77
CA PRO A 504 -12.70 11.21 50.07
C PRO A 504 -11.71 10.03 50.12
N GLU A 505 -11.30 9.61 51.32
CA GLU A 505 -10.21 8.65 51.51
C GLU A 505 -10.45 7.28 50.86
N GLU A 506 -11.72 6.88 50.73
CA GLU A 506 -12.11 5.62 50.10
C GLU A 506 -12.11 5.67 48.57
N TRP A 507 -11.98 6.86 48.00
CA TRP A 507 -11.98 7.09 46.55
C TRP A 507 -10.56 7.34 46.06
N SER A 508 -10.21 6.70 44.94
CA SER A 508 -8.94 6.98 44.27
C SER A 508 -9.12 7.17 42.78
N LEU A 509 -8.42 8.17 42.25
CA LEU A 509 -8.29 8.44 40.83
C LEU A 509 -6.83 8.20 40.45
N ARG A 510 -6.59 7.30 39.50
CA ARG A 510 -5.25 6.90 39.06
C ARG A 510 -5.25 6.49 37.60
N SER A 511 -4.09 6.43 36.96
CA SER A 511 -3.96 5.85 35.62
C SER A 511 -4.53 4.43 35.62
N SER A 512 -5.24 4.08 34.54
CA SER A 512 -5.85 2.76 34.40
C SER A 512 -4.79 1.67 34.25
N SER A 513 -4.97 0.56 34.96
CA SER A 513 -4.16 -0.65 34.85
C SER A 513 -4.70 -1.58 33.75
N ALA A 514 -3.93 -2.59 33.35
CA ALA A 514 -4.43 -3.60 32.40
C ALA A 514 -5.70 -4.31 32.91
N LEU A 515 -5.81 -4.56 34.22
CA LEU A 515 -6.99 -5.15 34.84
C LEU A 515 -8.20 -4.21 34.74
N ASP A 516 -8.01 -2.91 34.98
CA ASP A 516 -9.09 -1.92 34.84
C ASP A 516 -9.64 -1.87 33.41
N ILE A 517 -8.74 -1.95 32.41
CA ILE A 517 -9.11 -1.95 31.00
C ILE A 517 -9.85 -3.25 30.66
N TRP A 518 -9.44 -4.37 31.23
CA TRP A 518 -10.15 -5.64 31.07
C TRP A 518 -11.56 -5.59 31.68
N ASP A 519 -11.73 -5.06 32.90
CA ASP A 519 -13.04 -4.88 33.54
C ASP A 519 -13.94 -3.95 32.72
N LEU A 520 -13.39 -2.84 32.21
CA LEU A 520 -14.10 -1.92 31.33
C LEU A 520 -14.62 -2.62 30.08
N LYS A 521 -13.84 -3.53 29.47
CA LYS A 521 -14.28 -4.31 28.31
C LYS A 521 -15.45 -5.20 28.65
N GLN A 522 -15.41 -5.91 29.78
CA GLN A 522 -16.52 -6.77 30.22
C GLN A 522 -17.80 -5.94 30.40
N PHE A 523 -17.69 -4.76 31.03
CA PHE A 523 -18.81 -3.84 31.17
C PHE A 523 -19.33 -3.34 29.81
N TYR A 524 -18.44 -2.84 28.96
CA TYR A 524 -18.81 -2.23 27.67
C TYR A 524 -19.43 -3.25 26.71
N GLU A 525 -18.93 -4.49 26.67
CA GLU A 525 -19.52 -5.58 25.87
C GLU A 525 -20.95 -5.89 26.33
N LYS A 526 -21.20 -5.89 27.64
CA LYS A 526 -22.54 -6.14 28.20
C LYS A 526 -23.53 -5.00 27.93
N ILE A 527 -23.08 -3.75 28.01
CA ILE A 527 -23.97 -2.58 27.92
C ILE A 527 -24.15 -2.09 26.48
N SER A 528 -23.05 -2.00 25.71
CA SER A 528 -23.06 -1.55 24.31
C SER A 528 -22.93 -2.74 23.35
N GLY A 529 -21.91 -3.58 23.54
CA GLY A 529 -21.46 -4.57 22.55
C GLY A 529 -20.88 -3.92 21.28
N GLY A 530 -20.50 -2.64 21.38
CA GLY A 530 -20.07 -1.80 20.27
C GLY A 530 -18.56 -1.78 20.03
N LEU A 531 -18.10 -0.73 19.35
CA LEU A 531 -16.72 -0.61 18.83
C LEU A 531 -15.89 0.50 19.49
N LEU A 532 -16.35 1.15 20.56
CA LEU A 532 -15.63 2.27 21.18
C LEU A 532 -14.22 1.89 21.63
N LEU A 533 -14.09 0.83 22.42
CA LEU A 533 -12.80 0.41 22.95
C LEU A 533 -11.86 -0.09 21.84
N ASP A 534 -12.43 -0.74 20.81
CA ASP A 534 -11.72 -1.16 19.61
C ASP A 534 -11.16 0.05 18.83
N ALA A 535 -11.96 1.09 18.64
CA ALA A 535 -11.56 2.30 17.92
C ALA A 535 -10.52 3.15 18.68
N LEU A 536 -10.52 3.09 20.02
CA LEU A 536 -9.47 3.68 20.85
C LEU A 536 -8.14 2.90 20.76
N GLY A 537 -8.18 1.63 20.33
CA GLY A 537 -7.01 0.79 20.18
C GLY A 537 -6.48 0.18 21.48
N LEU A 538 -7.35 -0.04 22.48
CA LEU A 538 -6.97 -0.54 23.81
C LEU A 538 -6.47 -1.99 23.85
N ASP A 539 -6.58 -2.69 22.73
CA ASP A 539 -6.35 -4.13 22.59
C ASP A 539 -5.08 -4.43 21.79
N LYS A 540 -4.45 -3.41 21.23
CA LYS A 540 -3.33 -3.58 20.31
C LYS A 540 -2.04 -3.17 21.00
N GLU A 541 -1.11 -4.13 21.09
CA GLU A 541 0.28 -3.82 21.39
C GLU A 541 0.80 -2.86 20.32
N ASN A 542 1.64 -1.90 20.75
CA ASN A 542 2.25 -0.92 19.86
C ASN A 542 2.88 -1.64 18.67
N THR A 543 2.35 -1.38 17.48
CA THR A 543 2.97 -1.79 16.22
C THR A 543 4.27 -1.02 16.01
N ASP A 544 5.17 -1.49 15.15
CA ASP A 544 6.42 -0.79 14.75
C ASP A 544 6.20 0.59 14.08
N SER A 545 4.96 1.09 14.07
CA SER A 545 4.55 2.39 13.55
C SER A 545 4.73 3.51 14.58
N GLU A 546 5.08 4.70 14.11
CA GLU A 546 5.08 5.94 14.92
C GLU A 546 3.72 6.15 15.60
N CYS A 547 3.72 6.43 16.90
CA CYS A 547 2.49 6.67 17.64
C CYS A 547 1.84 8.01 17.27
N LEU A 548 0.53 8.12 17.44
CA LEU A 548 -0.27 9.29 17.09
C LEU A 548 0.26 10.58 17.74
N GLU A 549 0.67 10.52 19.00
CA GLU A 549 1.21 11.66 19.75
C GLU A 549 2.49 12.18 19.08
N ASP A 550 3.39 11.28 18.66
CA ASP A 550 4.62 11.63 17.94
C ASP A 550 4.35 12.21 16.55
N VAL A 551 3.41 11.61 15.80
CA VAL A 551 2.97 12.13 14.48
C VAL A 551 2.47 13.56 14.61
N TYR A 552 1.56 13.84 15.56
CA TYR A 552 1.03 15.18 15.77
C TYR A 552 2.12 16.16 16.20
N LYS A 553 2.99 15.76 17.15
CA LYS A 553 4.10 16.58 17.64
C LYS A 553 5.06 16.97 16.53
N ARG A 554 5.43 16.01 15.66
CA ARG A 554 6.29 16.24 14.48
C ARG A 554 5.66 17.25 13.51
N LEU A 555 4.34 17.26 13.40
CA LEU A 555 3.59 18.18 12.55
C LEU A 555 3.26 19.52 13.25
N GLY A 556 3.73 19.73 14.48
CA GLY A 556 3.51 20.98 15.22
C GLY A 556 2.09 21.13 15.80
N PHE A 557 1.45 19.99 16.11
CA PHE A 557 0.15 19.89 16.77
C PHE A 557 0.24 19.12 18.09
N LEU A 558 -0.73 19.33 18.97
CA LEU A 558 -0.99 18.59 20.19
C LEU A 558 -2.08 17.53 19.93
N ARG A 559 -1.77 16.28 20.25
CA ARG A 559 -2.76 15.22 20.42
C ARG A 559 -2.28 14.22 21.45
N ILE A 560 -2.84 14.30 22.64
CA ILE A 560 -2.52 13.43 23.77
C ILE A 560 -3.82 12.84 24.26
N TRP A 561 -3.78 11.57 24.66
CA TRP A 561 -4.88 10.99 25.41
C TRP A 561 -4.38 9.99 26.44
N ARG A 562 -5.06 9.94 27.58
CA ARG A 562 -4.73 9.05 28.71
C ARG A 562 -6.01 8.52 29.32
N ILE A 563 -5.95 7.35 29.96
CA ILE A 563 -7.08 6.72 30.63
C ILE A 563 -6.83 6.66 32.14
N PHE A 564 -7.82 7.10 32.90
CA PHE A 564 -7.83 7.05 34.36
C PHE A 564 -9.01 6.23 34.87
N SER A 565 -8.79 5.49 35.94
CA SER A 565 -9.83 4.74 36.66
C SER A 565 -10.18 5.48 37.94
N LEU A 566 -11.47 5.71 38.14
CA LEU A 566 -12.03 6.17 39.41
C LEU A 566 -12.58 4.96 40.16
N THR A 567 -12.04 4.71 41.34
CA THR A 567 -12.36 3.52 42.14
C THR A 567 -12.85 3.88 43.53
N TYR A 568 -13.76 3.08 44.07
CA TYR A 568 -14.22 3.13 45.45
C TYR A 568 -13.79 1.84 46.17
N LYS A 569 -12.95 1.95 47.20
CA LYS A 569 -12.39 0.79 47.94
C LYS A 569 -11.80 -0.30 47.01
N GLY A 570 -11.17 0.12 45.92
CA GLY A 570 -10.53 -0.76 44.93
C GLY A 570 -11.44 -1.22 43.79
N GLU A 571 -12.75 -0.99 43.86
CA GLU A 571 -13.70 -1.35 42.81
C GLU A 571 -13.85 -0.23 41.77
N GLN A 572 -13.79 -0.56 40.48
CA GLN A 572 -13.93 0.42 39.39
C GLN A 572 -15.37 0.95 39.29
N CYS A 573 -15.54 2.26 39.48
CA CYS A 573 -16.85 2.91 39.36
C CYS A 573 -16.99 3.74 38.07
N ALA A 574 -15.89 4.27 37.55
CA ALA A 574 -15.86 4.92 36.24
C ALA A 574 -14.47 4.87 35.61
N VAL A 575 -14.43 4.99 34.30
CA VAL A 575 -13.22 5.21 33.51
C VAL A 575 -13.32 6.54 32.79
N LEU A 576 -12.26 7.34 32.88
CA LEU A 576 -12.15 8.67 32.30
C LEU A 576 -11.08 8.66 31.21
N ILE A 577 -11.49 8.83 29.95
CA ILE A 577 -10.63 8.98 28.79
C ILE A 577 -10.43 10.48 28.57
N VAL A 578 -9.23 10.96 28.88
CA VAL A 578 -8.86 12.37 28.84
C VAL A 578 -8.21 12.64 27.49
N ASP A 579 -8.94 13.26 26.56
CA ASP A 579 -8.44 13.69 25.25
C ASP A 579 -8.01 15.16 25.30
N GLN A 580 -6.82 15.46 24.81
CA GLN A 580 -6.27 16.80 24.69
C GLN A 580 -5.81 17.05 23.25
N SER A 581 -6.16 18.21 22.70
CA SER A 581 -5.72 18.64 21.38
C SER A 581 -5.60 20.16 21.27
N ASP A 582 -5.01 20.67 20.20
CA ASP A 582 -5.13 22.09 19.86
C ASP A 582 -6.59 22.51 19.72
N LEU A 583 -6.87 23.76 20.09
CA LEU A 583 -8.18 24.36 19.92
C LEU A 583 -8.54 24.42 18.43
N GLY A 584 -9.78 24.07 18.11
CA GLY A 584 -10.27 24.10 16.74
C GLY A 584 -9.97 22.87 15.89
N ILE A 585 -9.16 21.91 16.37
CA ILE A 585 -8.99 20.60 15.71
C ILE A 585 -10.36 19.97 15.43
N ASN A 586 -11.30 20.14 16.35
CA ASN A 586 -12.71 19.86 16.15
C ASN A 586 -13.53 21.03 16.70
N LEU A 587 -14.37 21.69 15.89
CA LEU A 587 -15.18 22.83 16.32
C LEU A 587 -16.19 22.56 17.45
N SER A 588 -16.39 21.30 17.85
CA SER A 588 -17.18 20.92 19.02
C SER A 588 -16.30 20.42 20.18
N GLU A 589 -14.98 20.51 20.03
CA GLU A 589 -13.93 20.13 20.99
C GLU A 589 -14.04 18.67 21.47
N LEU A 590 -14.60 17.77 20.64
CA LEU A 590 -14.82 16.36 20.98
C LEU A 590 -13.54 15.49 20.98
N LEU A 591 -12.41 16.08 20.56
CA LEU A 591 -11.05 15.55 20.67
C LEU A 591 -10.21 16.32 21.71
N ASN A 592 -10.84 17.24 22.43
CA ASN A 592 -10.29 18.03 23.51
C ASN A 592 -11.30 18.01 24.68
N CYS A 593 -11.58 16.81 25.18
CA CYS A 593 -12.66 16.53 26.12
C CYS A 593 -12.31 15.39 27.09
N ILE A 594 -13.11 15.23 28.14
CA ILE A 594 -13.07 14.03 28.99
C ILE A 594 -14.29 13.16 28.69
N LYS A 595 -14.08 11.93 28.18
CA LYS A 595 -15.14 10.93 28.00
C LYS A 595 -15.18 10.04 29.24
N ILE A 596 -16.36 9.91 29.85
CA ILE A 596 -16.56 9.18 31.11
C ILE A 596 -17.47 8.00 30.83
N ILE A 597 -16.96 6.81 31.11
CA ILE A 597 -17.72 5.56 31.09
C ILE A 597 -17.99 5.17 32.54
N VAL A 598 -19.23 5.31 32.99
CA VAL A 598 -19.64 4.95 34.35
C VAL A 598 -19.98 3.47 34.40
N THR A 599 -19.18 2.70 35.13
CA THR A 599 -19.28 1.24 35.24
C THR A 599 -20.10 0.79 36.44
N ASN A 600 -20.11 1.58 37.53
CA ASN A 600 -20.91 1.33 38.72
C ASN A 600 -21.72 2.60 39.10
N PRO A 601 -22.91 2.80 38.50
CA PRO A 601 -23.71 3.99 38.74
C PRO A 601 -24.28 4.07 40.17
N ASP A 602 -24.52 2.93 40.82
CA ASP A 602 -25.14 2.89 42.15
C ASP A 602 -24.23 3.43 43.26
N LYS A 603 -22.92 3.32 43.07
CA LYS A 603 -21.91 3.80 44.03
C LYS A 603 -21.38 5.20 43.71
N LEU A 604 -21.61 5.70 42.50
CA LEU A 604 -20.96 6.92 42.01
C LEU A 604 -21.91 8.11 42.00
N SER A 605 -21.84 8.96 43.03
CA SER A 605 -22.58 10.23 43.01
C SER A 605 -21.93 11.26 42.09
N TRP A 606 -22.73 12.21 41.61
CA TRP A 606 -22.25 13.33 40.80
C TRP A 606 -21.16 14.16 41.51
N ASN A 607 -21.28 14.36 42.82
CA ASN A 607 -20.29 15.13 43.59
C ASN A 607 -18.90 14.48 43.55
N ILE A 608 -18.82 13.15 43.64
CA ILE A 608 -17.55 12.44 43.54
C ILE A 608 -16.98 12.53 42.12
N LEU A 609 -17.83 12.30 41.12
CA LEU A 609 -17.40 12.33 39.73
C LEU A 609 -16.92 13.73 39.32
N SER A 610 -17.58 14.79 39.76
CA SER A 610 -17.20 16.17 39.46
C SER A 610 -15.90 16.59 40.14
N ILE A 611 -15.58 16.08 41.34
CA ILE A 611 -14.24 16.23 41.96
C ILE A 611 -13.19 15.51 41.11
N ALA A 612 -13.46 14.26 40.68
CA ALA A 612 -12.52 13.51 39.83
C ALA A 612 -12.26 14.22 38.49
N VAL A 613 -13.30 14.77 37.86
CA VAL A 613 -13.17 15.60 36.65
C VAL A 613 -12.32 16.84 36.94
N SER A 614 -12.58 17.57 38.04
CA SER A 614 -11.81 18.75 38.44
C SER A 614 -10.31 18.46 38.62
N ASN A 615 -9.94 17.24 38.99
CA ASN A 615 -8.54 16.83 39.11
C ASN A 615 -7.82 16.58 37.76
N LEU A 616 -8.57 16.46 36.65
CA LEU A 616 -8.02 16.16 35.32
C LEU A 616 -8.09 17.35 34.35
N ILE A 617 -8.88 18.39 34.66
CA ILE A 617 -9.05 19.55 33.77
C ILE A 617 -7.86 20.50 33.72
N GLY A 618 -6.86 20.37 34.62
CA GLY A 618 -5.73 21.30 34.72
C GLY A 618 -4.85 21.38 33.47
N GLY A 619 -4.89 20.38 32.58
CA GLY A 619 -4.16 20.38 31.31
C GLY A 619 -4.86 21.09 30.15
N TYR A 620 -6.09 21.56 30.32
CA TYR A 620 -6.88 22.19 29.26
C TYR A 620 -6.70 23.71 29.24
N LYS A 621 -6.67 24.30 28.04
CA LYS A 621 -6.53 25.76 27.83
C LYS A 621 -7.87 26.46 27.62
N VAL A 622 -8.96 25.89 28.14
CA VAL A 622 -10.33 26.41 27.99
C VAL A 622 -11.00 26.56 29.35
N ASP A 623 -11.83 27.59 29.48
CA ASP A 623 -12.57 27.87 30.73
C ASP A 623 -13.62 26.81 31.05
N ARG A 624 -14.14 26.15 30.00
CA ARG A 624 -15.16 25.10 30.10
C ARG A 624 -14.69 23.88 29.34
N VAL A 625 -14.28 22.84 30.07
CA VAL A 625 -13.82 21.59 29.48
C VAL A 625 -15.04 20.75 29.11
N PRO A 626 -15.17 20.31 27.84
CA PRO A 626 -16.23 19.38 27.46
C PRO A 626 -16.10 18.04 28.20
N VAL A 627 -17.19 17.60 28.80
CA VAL A 627 -17.32 16.29 29.43
C VAL A 627 -18.44 15.52 28.75
N MET A 628 -18.16 14.28 28.36
CA MET A 628 -19.12 13.38 27.75
C MET A 628 -19.37 12.17 28.64
N PHE A 629 -20.64 11.86 28.95
CA PHE A 629 -21.02 10.77 29.85
C PHE A 629 -21.68 9.63 29.11
N TYR A 630 -21.24 8.40 29.41
CA TYR A 630 -21.86 7.16 28.98
C TYR A 630 -21.97 6.18 30.16
N PRO A 631 -23.09 5.44 30.32
CA PRO A 631 -24.32 5.54 29.54
C PRO A 631 -25.16 6.77 29.94
N LEU A 632 -26.03 7.24 29.04
CA LEU A 632 -26.93 8.39 29.29
C LEU A 632 -27.81 8.21 30.55
N ASN A 633 -28.23 6.98 30.85
CA ASN A 633 -29.07 6.69 32.02
C ASN A 633 -28.45 7.14 33.35
N TYR A 634 -27.12 7.13 33.48
CA TYR A 634 -26.45 7.62 34.68
C TYR A 634 -26.74 9.11 34.92
N VAL A 635 -26.69 9.92 33.86
CA VAL A 635 -26.92 11.37 33.90
C VAL A 635 -28.37 11.68 34.24
N ILE A 636 -29.31 10.97 33.62
CA ILE A 636 -30.74 11.13 33.88
C ILE A 636 -31.08 10.76 35.33
N ASN A 637 -30.61 9.59 35.80
CA ASN A 637 -30.93 9.09 37.15
C ASN A 637 -30.32 9.92 38.27
N ASN A 638 -29.22 10.64 38.01
CA ASN A 638 -28.56 11.53 38.98
C ASN A 638 -28.91 13.01 38.77
N GLU A 639 -29.87 13.33 37.89
CA GLU A 639 -30.30 14.70 37.58
C GLU A 639 -29.13 15.64 37.22
N ILE A 640 -28.10 15.09 36.57
CA ILE A 640 -26.91 15.86 36.20
C ILE A 640 -27.29 16.79 35.05
N PRO A 641 -27.00 18.11 35.14
CA PRO A 641 -27.28 19.01 34.04
C PRO A 641 -26.38 18.69 32.84
N TYR A 642 -26.97 18.66 31.64
CA TYR A 642 -26.25 18.52 30.38
C TYR A 642 -26.92 19.41 29.32
N GLU A 643 -26.14 19.88 28.34
CA GLU A 643 -26.66 20.80 27.32
C GLU A 643 -27.26 20.06 26.12
N LYS A 644 -26.62 18.96 25.72
CA LYS A 644 -26.83 18.28 24.43
C LYS A 644 -26.54 16.79 24.56
N GLU A 645 -27.04 16.04 23.59
CA GLU A 645 -26.65 14.64 23.37
C GLU A 645 -25.84 14.52 22.08
N TYR A 646 -24.83 13.66 22.11
CA TYR A 646 -24.08 13.25 20.92
C TYR A 646 -24.12 11.74 20.77
N GLN A 647 -24.59 11.30 19.62
CA GLN A 647 -24.41 9.94 19.16
C GLN A 647 -23.01 9.81 18.58
N LEU A 648 -22.20 8.94 19.17
CA LEU A 648 -20.96 8.45 18.58
C LEU A 648 -21.29 7.27 17.68
N TRP A 649 -21.05 7.44 16.40
CA TRP A 649 -21.13 6.38 15.40
C TRP A 649 -19.72 5.88 15.10
N ILE A 650 -19.54 4.57 15.14
CA ILE A 650 -18.26 3.91 14.89
C ILE A 650 -18.49 2.81 13.87
N PHE A 651 -17.63 2.74 12.87
CA PHE A 651 -17.79 1.84 11.75
C PHE A 651 -16.49 1.17 11.38
N ASN A 652 -16.54 -0.15 11.27
CA ASN A 652 -15.44 -0.97 10.78
C ASN A 652 -15.23 -0.73 9.28
N ALA A 653 -14.03 -0.28 8.93
CA ALA A 653 -13.67 0.16 7.60
C ALA A 653 -13.69 -0.96 6.53
N ASP A 654 -13.55 -2.22 6.95
CA ASP A 654 -13.64 -3.38 6.05
C ASP A 654 -15.01 -3.50 5.36
N PHE A 655 -16.05 -2.93 5.96
CA PHE A 655 -17.43 -2.99 5.49
C PHE A 655 -17.86 -1.75 4.71
N THR A 656 -16.92 -0.88 4.32
CA THR A 656 -17.19 0.35 3.54
C THR A 656 -18.05 0.12 2.29
N SER A 657 -17.95 -1.05 1.64
CA SER A 657 -18.81 -1.39 0.51
C SER A 657 -20.29 -1.52 0.88
N ASP A 658 -20.61 -2.01 2.08
CA ASP A 658 -21.98 -2.18 2.56
C ASP A 658 -22.61 -0.81 2.85
N PHE A 659 -21.83 0.13 3.42
CA PHE A 659 -22.30 1.50 3.60
C PHE A 659 -22.54 2.22 2.26
N MET A 660 -21.65 2.04 1.27
CA MET A 660 -21.89 2.56 -0.09
C MET A 660 -23.14 1.95 -0.72
N GLU A 661 -23.40 0.66 -0.52
CA GLU A 661 -24.62 0.03 -1.02
C GLU A 661 -25.88 0.58 -0.36
N TYR A 662 -25.86 0.78 0.97
CA TYR A 662 -26.92 1.44 1.72
C TYR A 662 -27.21 2.85 1.16
N MET A 663 -26.15 3.64 0.94
CA MET A 663 -26.28 4.98 0.35
C MET A 663 -26.88 4.96 -1.06
N ARG A 664 -26.48 3.98 -1.87
CA ARG A 664 -27.03 3.76 -3.21
C ARG A 664 -28.52 3.41 -3.16
N LYS A 665 -28.93 2.45 -2.31
CA LYS A 665 -30.32 1.97 -2.24
C LYS A 665 -31.25 3.03 -1.63
N LYS A 666 -30.86 3.62 -0.49
CA LYS A 666 -31.74 4.47 0.32
C LYS A 666 -31.77 5.92 -0.13
N PHE A 667 -30.66 6.43 -0.66
CA PHE A 667 -30.52 7.83 -1.09
C PHE A 667 -30.28 7.99 -2.59
N ARG A 668 -30.29 6.89 -3.36
CA ARG A 668 -30.12 6.89 -4.83
C ARG A 668 -28.82 7.54 -5.29
N ILE A 669 -27.78 7.52 -4.46
CA ILE A 669 -26.45 8.00 -4.83
C ILE A 669 -25.86 7.06 -5.88
N ARG A 670 -25.48 7.60 -7.04
CA ARG A 670 -24.81 6.84 -8.10
C ARG A 670 -23.30 6.96 -7.95
N TYR A 671 -22.63 5.81 -7.91
CA TYR A 671 -21.17 5.69 -7.82
C TYR A 671 -20.52 5.26 -9.15
N ASN A 672 -21.33 5.17 -10.22
CA ASN A 672 -20.95 4.80 -11.59
C ASN A 672 -21.23 5.94 -12.56
#